data_AF-A0A2M7IBC9-F1
#
_entry.id   AF-A0A2M7IBC9-F1
#
_cell.length_a   1.000
_cell.length_b   1.000
_cell.length_c   1.000
_cell.angle_alpha   90.00
_cell.angle_beta   90.00
_cell.angle_gamma   90.00
#
_symmetry.space_group_name_H-M   'P 1'
#
loop_
_entity.id
_entity.type
_entity.pdbx_description
1 polymer ?
#
loop_
_entity_poly.entity_id
_entity_poly.type
_entity_poly.pdbx_seq_one_letter_code
_entity_poly.pdbx_strand_id
1 'polypeptide(L)'
;MKSVDLRHFGTILFLVLQLTPLPLFAAPSERRPLLAEMQVPDTCGTGYGDHLAACTPFRCQKPHPIFAINSPTEAELSKMTAAQKQEAEAYLADVEKKLQEMTPAQRVEKKAKMVVTFEIKGPDAQGLCQTTTSMTAKSRQDCALDEVTRQNIADFDRLVAAADSLKTETSSELVEGKMVTKTLTTVDGKTMEHPLQHALNSGQCKVLEQGEDGRWTPIEMGVITESPVKKTSGSTNTLFILDASGSMWEQIKGTPKITIAKEVMAKLVPELPSTSHIGLIAYGHRRKGDCNDVETLVKLGANHKQAVLEAVKGLNALGKTPLTKSVNQAFKILQSEKQASTIILVSDGIESCNTDPCKAVATAKKEGLKFILHTVGFGLNKTESAQLQCMAKAGGGEYFQANNAKELLKTARKAVKSKGTGRLKLTLRANGKPVNAWVKLVGNGEIGLAELTNDEGVKPGYVWQIKPGVYHLETLPAGIRGVDPIKLDNIKIESGKTVEKTLDFDQSTLHIMATENGKPAVVQIKVENVAMNKTVFDTSTYSTFTMNGVKTPYEVKLLPGKYRLIVQIPNSSIPSYSENVDFSGGITVEKTVAFESGTMRVTALVGGKSVTAGVNIRKAGSPKDIFATMPYVGDATPMNVKLGAGHYDLSVIPVGIEGVVQKVIKNIELKPGSVVDEVLSFEVKPIAADADGLEQNTDRPRRDFKHIIPASDDAVLCQKACQDDARCKAWTYVKPNTLQGSRPNCWLKTSVPPAVPNSCCVSGTK
;
A
#
# COMPACT_ATOMS: atom_id res chain seq x y z
N MET A 1 -30.60 9.11 -0.22
CA MET A 1 -30.83 7.66 -0.49
C MET A 1 -29.51 6.92 -0.25
N LYS A 2 -29.63 5.65 0.13
CA LYS A 2 -28.70 4.80 0.90
C LYS A 2 -27.19 4.94 0.59
N SER A 3 -26.41 4.78 1.66
CA SER A 3 -24.94 4.73 1.77
C SER A 3 -24.26 3.84 0.74
N VAL A 4 -23.25 4.39 0.05
CA VAL A 4 -22.29 3.63 -0.76
C VAL A 4 -21.04 3.38 0.09
N ASP A 5 -20.73 2.10 0.30
CA ASP A 5 -19.66 1.56 1.14
C ASP A 5 -18.30 1.68 0.40
N LEU A 6 -17.46 2.65 0.79
CA LEU A 6 -16.11 2.83 0.25
C LEU A 6 -15.14 1.84 0.88
N ARG A 7 -15.04 0.63 0.29
CA ARG A 7 -13.96 -0.35 0.55
C ARG A 7 -13.10 -0.69 -0.70
N HIS A 8 -13.27 0.01 -1.82
CA HIS A 8 -12.84 -0.50 -3.13
C HIS A 8 -11.57 0.11 -3.78
N PHE A 9 -10.65 0.75 -3.04
CA PHE A 9 -9.45 1.35 -3.68
C PHE A 9 -8.12 1.04 -3.00
N GLY A 10 -7.94 -0.20 -2.52
CA GLY A 10 -6.66 -0.70 -1.98
C GLY A 10 -6.16 -1.97 -2.68
N THR A 11 -6.44 -2.14 -3.98
CA THR A 11 -6.29 -3.43 -4.68
C THR A 11 -5.60 -3.29 -6.03
N ILE A 12 -4.40 -2.70 -6.08
CA ILE A 12 -3.47 -2.87 -7.20
C ILE A 12 -2.05 -2.88 -6.65
N LEU A 13 -1.63 -4.00 -6.05
CA LEU A 13 -0.22 -4.43 -5.99
C LEU A 13 -0.15 -5.88 -5.46
N PHE A 14 0.72 -6.69 -6.06
CA PHE A 14 1.10 -8.07 -5.73
C PHE A 14 0.33 -9.22 -6.40
N LEU A 15 0.88 -9.62 -7.56
CA LEU A 15 0.94 -10.97 -8.11
C LEU A 15 2.45 -11.27 -8.19
N VAL A 16 3.04 -12.35 -7.66
CA VAL A 16 2.92 -13.77 -8.06
C VAL A 16 3.67 -14.71 -7.08
N LEU A 17 3.18 -15.95 -6.88
CA LEU A 17 3.92 -17.23 -7.08
C LEU A 17 2.96 -18.44 -7.05
N GLN A 18 3.18 -19.46 -7.89
CA GLN A 18 2.36 -20.68 -7.99
C GLN A 18 3.17 -21.99 -8.10
N LEU A 19 2.77 -22.99 -7.28
CA LEU A 19 2.45 -24.43 -7.48
C LEU A 19 3.15 -25.37 -8.49
N THR A 20 3.30 -26.65 -8.06
CA THR A 20 3.16 -27.91 -8.86
C THR A 20 2.48 -29.06 -8.03
N PRO A 21 1.92 -30.16 -8.62
CA PRO A 21 0.77 -30.93 -8.06
C PRO A 21 0.91 -32.47 -7.73
N LEU A 22 0.04 -32.97 -6.80
CA LEU A 22 -0.66 -34.30 -6.57
C LEU A 22 0.15 -35.63 -6.32
N PRO A 23 -0.38 -36.73 -5.66
CA PRO A 23 -1.80 -37.15 -5.49
C PRO A 23 -2.30 -37.69 -4.11
N LEU A 24 -3.64 -37.81 -4.06
CA LEU A 24 -4.61 -38.51 -3.20
C LEU A 24 -4.19 -39.61 -2.19
N PHE A 25 -4.78 -39.56 -0.98
CA PHE A 25 -5.57 -40.65 -0.38
C PHE A 25 -6.77 -40.09 0.44
N ALA A 26 -7.93 -40.72 0.27
CA ALA A 26 -9.18 -40.58 1.05
C ALA A 26 -9.65 -42.03 1.36
N ALA A 27 -10.46 -42.43 2.35
CA ALA A 27 -11.35 -41.87 3.40
C ALA A 27 -11.66 -43.06 4.39
N PRO A 28 -12.76 -43.14 5.22
CA PRO A 28 -13.74 -42.17 5.78
C PRO A 28 -13.85 -42.28 7.35
N SER A 29 -14.46 -41.39 8.15
CA SER A 29 -15.85 -40.90 8.14
C SER A 29 -16.02 -39.57 8.90
N GLU A 30 -16.84 -38.70 8.30
CA GLU A 30 -17.61 -37.57 8.86
C GLU A 30 -16.90 -36.25 9.29
N ARG A 31 -17.25 -35.21 8.51
CA ARG A 31 -16.86 -33.78 8.54
C ARG A 31 -15.46 -33.49 7.99
N ARG A 32 -15.40 -33.11 6.70
CA ARG A 32 -14.27 -32.33 6.18
C ARG A 32 -14.21 -31.00 6.97
N PRO A 33 -13.03 -30.53 7.41
CA PRO A 33 -12.92 -29.22 8.04
C PRO A 33 -13.42 -28.14 7.07
N LEU A 34 -14.11 -27.12 7.59
CA LEU A 34 -14.70 -26.05 6.78
C LEU A 34 -13.64 -25.26 6.01
N LEU A 35 -12.43 -25.17 6.55
CA LEU A 35 -11.25 -24.66 5.83
C LEU A 35 -10.98 -25.42 4.53
N ALA A 36 -11.08 -26.75 4.53
CA ALA A 36 -10.92 -27.56 3.33
C ALA A 36 -12.07 -27.34 2.33
N GLU A 37 -13.29 -27.08 2.81
CA GLU A 37 -14.41 -26.70 1.94
C GLU A 37 -14.22 -25.33 1.30
N MET A 38 -13.47 -24.42 1.93
CA MET A 38 -13.19 -23.07 1.43
C MET A 38 -12.00 -22.99 0.48
N GLN A 39 -11.23 -24.08 0.31
CA GLN A 39 -10.12 -24.11 -0.65
C GLN A 39 -10.62 -23.91 -2.09
N VAL A 40 -9.89 -23.06 -2.82
CA VAL A 40 -10.10 -22.80 -4.24
C VAL A 40 -8.96 -23.49 -4.99
N PRO A 41 -9.24 -24.57 -5.75
CA PRO A 41 -8.20 -25.24 -6.52
C PRO A 41 -7.70 -24.32 -7.62
N ASP A 42 -6.39 -24.31 -7.83
CA ASP A 42 -5.80 -23.76 -9.04
C ASP A 42 -5.98 -24.76 -10.18
N THR A 43 -6.82 -24.42 -11.14
CA THR A 43 -7.06 -25.23 -12.33
C THR A 43 -6.36 -24.67 -13.57
N CYS A 44 -5.62 -23.56 -13.43
CA CYS A 44 -4.88 -22.96 -14.53
C CYS A 44 -3.54 -23.65 -14.74
N GLY A 45 -2.88 -24.04 -13.64
CA GLY A 45 -1.54 -24.64 -13.69
C GLY A 45 -0.56 -23.82 -14.53
N THR A 46 0.36 -24.49 -15.22
CA THR A 46 1.30 -23.85 -16.16
C THR A 46 0.72 -23.65 -17.57
N GLY A 47 -0.40 -24.32 -17.90
CA GLY A 47 -0.96 -24.36 -19.25
C GLY A 47 -1.69 -23.09 -19.70
N TYR A 48 -2.11 -22.23 -18.77
CA TYR A 48 -2.79 -20.97 -19.11
C TYR A 48 -1.96 -20.08 -20.05
N GLY A 49 -0.65 -19.98 -19.81
CA GLY A 49 0.25 -19.20 -20.67
C GLY A 49 0.35 -19.77 -22.09
N ASP A 50 0.38 -21.09 -22.23
CA ASP A 50 0.38 -21.76 -23.55
C ASP A 50 -0.93 -21.52 -24.30
N HIS A 51 -2.07 -21.65 -23.62
CA HIS A 51 -3.37 -21.37 -24.21
C HIS A 51 -3.52 -19.89 -24.60
N LEU A 52 -2.98 -18.97 -23.81
CA LEU A 52 -2.98 -17.53 -24.10
C LEU A 52 -2.08 -17.19 -25.29
N ALA A 53 -0.88 -17.77 -25.35
CA ALA A 53 0.06 -17.63 -26.47
C ALA A 53 -0.49 -18.24 -27.78
N ALA A 54 -1.25 -19.32 -27.70
CA ALA A 54 -1.93 -19.92 -28.85
C ALA A 54 -3.31 -19.31 -29.17
N CYS A 55 -3.83 -18.44 -28.29
CA CYS A 55 -5.21 -17.95 -28.31
C CYS A 55 -6.25 -19.07 -28.47
N THR A 56 -6.06 -20.17 -27.74
CA THR A 56 -6.99 -21.30 -27.80
C THR A 56 -8.02 -21.17 -26.68
N PRO A 57 -9.32 -21.46 -26.94
CA PRO A 57 -10.34 -21.38 -25.92
C PRO A 57 -9.98 -22.21 -24.69
N PHE A 58 -9.92 -21.56 -23.53
CA PHE A 58 -9.50 -22.18 -22.29
C PHE A 58 -10.10 -21.43 -21.12
N ARG A 59 -10.51 -22.15 -20.08
CA ARG A 59 -11.10 -21.56 -18.89
C ARG A 59 -10.53 -22.23 -17.66
N CYS A 60 -10.10 -21.41 -16.71
CA CYS A 60 -9.51 -21.90 -15.48
C CYS A 60 -9.76 -20.95 -14.31
N GLN A 61 -9.48 -21.41 -13.10
CA GLN A 61 -9.73 -20.69 -11.85
C GLN A 61 -8.48 -20.69 -10.98
N LYS A 62 -8.25 -19.58 -10.26
CA LYS A 62 -7.22 -19.45 -9.22
C LYS A 62 -7.81 -18.87 -7.94
N PRO A 63 -7.22 -19.13 -6.77
CA PRO A 63 -7.53 -18.38 -5.55
C PRO A 63 -7.26 -16.89 -5.73
N HIS A 64 -8.19 -16.05 -5.27
CA HIS A 64 -8.05 -14.60 -5.30
C HIS A 64 -7.04 -14.15 -4.22
N PRO A 65 -5.95 -13.45 -4.56
CA PRO A 65 -4.82 -13.20 -3.65
C PRO A 65 -5.19 -12.42 -2.38
N ILE A 66 -6.16 -11.50 -2.45
CA ILE A 66 -6.64 -10.72 -1.29
C ILE A 66 -7.60 -11.47 -0.38
N PHE A 67 -8.32 -12.45 -0.95
CA PHE A 67 -9.36 -13.18 -0.22
C PHE A 67 -8.94 -14.61 0.10
N ALA A 68 -7.75 -15.04 -0.34
CA ALA A 68 -7.18 -16.34 -0.03
C ALA A 68 -6.97 -16.47 1.48
N ILE A 69 -7.36 -17.62 2.02
CA ILE A 69 -6.95 -18.02 3.37
C ILE A 69 -5.52 -18.49 3.23
N ASN A 70 -4.56 -17.59 3.49
CA ASN A 70 -3.14 -17.91 3.43
C ASN A 70 -2.83 -18.97 4.48
N SER A 71 -2.71 -20.21 4.04
CA SER A 71 -2.21 -21.32 4.84
C SER A 71 -0.78 -21.58 4.38
N PRO A 72 0.22 -21.54 5.28
CA PRO A 72 1.60 -21.78 4.87
C PRO A 72 1.72 -23.18 4.26
N THR A 73 2.41 -23.28 3.13
CA THR A 73 2.72 -24.55 2.47
C THR A 73 3.58 -25.44 3.37
N GLU A 74 3.64 -26.74 3.10
CA GLU A 74 4.50 -27.66 3.87
C GLU A 74 5.99 -27.28 3.80
N ALA A 75 6.41 -26.67 2.68
CA ALA A 75 7.74 -26.11 2.48
C ALA A 75 7.98 -24.79 3.24
N GLU A 76 6.95 -23.97 3.45
CA GLU A 76 7.04 -22.76 4.28
C GLU A 76 6.98 -23.12 5.76
N LEU A 77 6.09 -24.05 6.13
CA LEU A 77 6.03 -24.65 7.46
C LEU A 77 7.39 -25.26 7.82
N SER A 78 8.06 -25.98 6.94
CA SER A 78 9.39 -26.55 7.25
C SER A 78 10.48 -25.50 7.50
N LYS A 79 10.32 -24.28 6.95
CA LYS A 79 11.22 -23.13 7.14
C LYS A 79 10.82 -22.21 8.31
N MET A 80 9.62 -22.37 8.86
CA MET A 80 9.09 -21.58 9.97
C MET A 80 9.62 -22.07 11.32
N THR A 81 9.88 -21.13 12.22
CA THR A 81 10.14 -21.40 13.64
C THR A 81 8.90 -21.99 14.31
N ALA A 82 9.07 -22.69 15.43
CA ALA A 82 7.95 -23.26 16.18
C ALA A 82 6.90 -22.21 16.61
N ALA A 83 7.34 -20.98 16.94
CA ALA A 83 6.45 -19.88 17.30
C ALA A 83 5.60 -19.42 16.10
N GLN A 84 6.20 -19.34 14.91
CA GLN A 84 5.49 -18.99 13.67
C GLN A 84 4.48 -20.08 13.26
N LYS A 85 4.84 -21.36 13.47
CA LYS A 85 3.90 -22.48 13.27
C LYS A 85 2.69 -22.37 14.21
N GLN A 86 2.94 -22.12 15.49
CA GLN A 86 1.88 -21.99 16.49
C GLN A 86 0.96 -20.78 16.22
N GLU A 87 1.52 -19.66 15.76
CA GLU A 87 0.75 -18.48 15.36
C GLU A 87 -0.11 -18.77 14.11
N ALA A 88 0.46 -19.47 13.12
CA ALA A 88 -0.27 -19.91 11.94
C ALA A 88 -1.41 -20.88 12.29
N GLU A 89 -1.17 -21.84 13.19
CA GLU A 89 -2.18 -22.77 13.69
C GLU A 89 -3.30 -22.06 14.47
N ALA A 90 -2.96 -21.08 15.32
CA ALA A 90 -3.94 -20.29 16.06
C ALA A 90 -4.80 -19.42 15.12
N TYR A 91 -4.19 -18.84 14.09
CA TYR A 91 -4.91 -18.10 13.05
C TYR A 91 -5.88 -19.00 12.29
N LEU A 92 -5.43 -20.17 11.84
CA LEU A 92 -6.29 -21.12 11.12
C LEU A 92 -7.45 -21.62 12.00
N ALA A 93 -7.22 -21.84 13.29
CA ALA A 93 -8.29 -22.21 14.24
C ALA A 93 -9.35 -21.10 14.41
N ASP A 94 -8.95 -19.82 14.45
CA ASP A 94 -9.90 -18.70 14.50
C ASP A 94 -10.70 -18.57 13.20
N VAL A 95 -10.06 -18.79 12.05
CA VAL A 95 -10.74 -18.80 10.74
C VAL A 95 -11.76 -19.94 10.66
N GLU A 96 -11.39 -21.15 11.08
CA GLU A 96 -12.29 -22.31 11.13
C GLU A 96 -13.51 -22.02 12.02
N LYS A 97 -13.31 -21.43 13.22
CA LYS A 97 -14.40 -21.03 14.12
C LYS A 97 -15.36 -20.04 13.45
N LYS A 98 -14.83 -19.02 12.77
CA LYS A 98 -15.65 -18.05 12.02
C LYS A 98 -16.42 -18.68 10.87
N LEU A 99 -15.89 -19.72 10.23
CA LEU A 99 -16.59 -20.47 9.20
C LEU A 99 -17.72 -21.33 9.78
N GLN A 100 -17.56 -21.86 10.99
CA GLN A 100 -18.60 -22.62 11.69
C GLN A 100 -19.81 -21.75 12.07
N GLU A 101 -19.58 -20.47 12.35
CA GLU A 101 -20.63 -19.49 12.65
C GLU A 101 -21.40 -19.01 11.39
N MET A 102 -20.92 -19.32 10.18
CA MET A 102 -21.56 -18.92 8.92
C MET A 102 -22.57 -19.94 8.41
N THR A 103 -23.71 -19.43 7.90
CA THR A 103 -24.68 -20.26 7.19
C THR A 103 -24.07 -20.85 5.90
N PRO A 104 -24.58 -22.00 5.38
CA PRO A 104 -24.11 -22.58 4.13
C PRO A 104 -24.14 -21.58 2.95
N ALA A 105 -25.19 -20.75 2.86
CA ALA A 105 -25.32 -19.73 1.81
C ALA A 105 -24.22 -18.65 1.92
N GLN A 106 -23.91 -18.19 3.13
CA GLN A 106 -22.83 -17.22 3.36
C GLN A 106 -21.45 -17.80 3.03
N ARG A 107 -21.22 -19.09 3.32
CA ARG A 107 -19.96 -19.77 2.94
C ARG A 107 -19.83 -19.89 1.43
N VAL A 108 -20.89 -20.22 0.70
CA VAL A 108 -20.91 -20.24 -0.77
C VAL A 108 -20.60 -18.85 -1.34
N GLU A 109 -21.24 -17.80 -0.83
CA GLU A 109 -21.00 -16.42 -1.28
C GLU A 109 -19.56 -15.96 -0.98
N LYS A 110 -19.04 -16.29 0.21
CA LYS A 110 -17.66 -15.99 0.60
C LYS A 110 -16.67 -16.74 -0.27
N LYS A 111 -16.90 -18.03 -0.55
CA LYS A 111 -16.06 -18.84 -1.44
C LYS A 111 -16.06 -18.29 -2.85
N ALA A 112 -17.21 -17.83 -3.37
CA ALA A 112 -17.29 -17.20 -4.69
C ALA A 112 -16.46 -15.91 -4.80
N LYS A 113 -16.28 -15.16 -3.71
CA LYS A 113 -15.40 -13.98 -3.65
C LYS A 113 -13.90 -14.34 -3.58
N MET A 114 -13.58 -15.61 -3.29
CA MET A 114 -12.21 -16.11 -3.19
C MET A 114 -11.69 -16.72 -4.51
N VAL A 115 -12.48 -16.68 -5.59
CA VAL A 115 -12.11 -17.25 -6.89
C VAL A 115 -11.91 -16.15 -7.93
N VAL A 116 -10.78 -16.18 -8.63
CA VAL A 116 -10.60 -15.46 -9.90
C VAL A 116 -10.79 -16.46 -11.03
N THR A 117 -11.66 -16.15 -12.00
CA THR A 117 -11.84 -17.00 -13.19
C THR A 117 -11.19 -16.33 -14.39
N PHE A 118 -10.33 -17.07 -15.08
CA PHE A 118 -9.72 -16.66 -16.34
C PHE A 118 -10.38 -17.42 -17.48
N GLU A 119 -10.76 -16.72 -18.53
CA GLU A 119 -11.38 -17.28 -19.72
C GLU A 119 -10.72 -16.68 -20.96
N ILE A 120 -10.23 -17.54 -21.82
CA ILE A 120 -9.77 -17.24 -23.18
C ILE A 120 -10.90 -17.73 -24.08
N LYS A 121 -11.50 -16.82 -24.84
CA LYS A 121 -12.63 -17.11 -25.72
C LYS A 121 -12.18 -17.52 -27.13
N GLY A 122 -10.92 -17.24 -27.47
CA GLY A 122 -10.36 -17.41 -28.81
C GLY A 122 -10.28 -16.09 -29.57
N PRO A 123 -9.82 -16.12 -30.83
CA PRO A 123 -9.67 -14.92 -31.65
C PRO A 123 -11.03 -14.38 -32.08
N ASP A 124 -11.15 -13.05 -32.13
CA ASP A 124 -12.28 -12.38 -32.77
C ASP A 124 -12.13 -12.34 -34.31
N ALA A 125 -13.08 -11.69 -34.98
CA ALA A 125 -13.08 -11.53 -36.43
C ALA A 125 -11.88 -10.73 -36.98
N GLN A 126 -11.17 -10.01 -36.13
CA GLN A 126 -9.97 -9.24 -36.47
C GLN A 126 -8.68 -9.97 -36.07
N GLY A 127 -8.78 -11.19 -35.51
CA GLY A 127 -7.65 -11.99 -35.06
C GLY A 127 -7.10 -11.59 -33.68
N LEU A 128 -7.76 -10.70 -32.95
CA LEU A 128 -7.38 -10.34 -31.58
C LEU A 128 -7.94 -11.36 -30.60
N CYS A 129 -7.11 -11.79 -29.64
CA CYS A 129 -7.53 -12.78 -28.67
C CYS A 129 -8.41 -12.17 -27.59
N GLN A 130 -9.62 -12.70 -27.46
CA GLN A 130 -10.58 -12.22 -26.48
C GLN A 130 -10.38 -12.97 -25.16
N THR A 131 -10.11 -12.23 -24.08
CA THR A 131 -10.00 -12.79 -22.73
C THR A 131 -10.92 -12.08 -21.75
N THR A 132 -11.36 -12.80 -20.73
CA THR A 132 -12.14 -12.28 -19.60
C THR A 132 -11.54 -12.81 -18.30
N THR A 133 -11.19 -11.90 -17.40
CA THR A 133 -10.77 -12.22 -16.03
C THR A 133 -11.83 -11.72 -15.06
N SER A 134 -12.55 -12.62 -14.39
CA SER A 134 -13.54 -12.26 -13.38
C SER A 134 -12.85 -12.08 -12.03
N MET A 135 -12.82 -10.84 -11.52
CA MET A 135 -12.14 -10.49 -10.27
C MET A 135 -13.09 -10.61 -9.08
N THR A 136 -14.34 -10.20 -9.24
CA THR A 136 -15.41 -10.40 -8.25
C THR A 136 -16.72 -10.75 -8.96
N ALA A 137 -17.78 -11.01 -8.19
CA ALA A 137 -19.12 -11.21 -8.75
C ALA A 137 -19.65 -10.01 -9.57
N LYS A 138 -19.10 -8.80 -9.36
CA LYS A 138 -19.53 -7.57 -10.05
C LYS A 138 -18.40 -6.85 -10.77
N SER A 139 -17.20 -7.41 -10.84
CA SER A 139 -16.08 -6.79 -11.54
C SER A 139 -15.33 -7.81 -12.40
N ARG A 140 -15.03 -7.43 -13.63
CA ARG A 140 -14.25 -8.25 -14.56
C ARG A 140 -13.38 -7.39 -15.46
N GLN A 141 -12.31 -7.96 -15.98
CA GLN A 141 -11.46 -7.35 -16.98
C GLN A 141 -11.66 -8.08 -18.30
N ASP A 142 -12.02 -7.35 -19.35
CA ASP A 142 -12.12 -7.89 -20.71
C ASP A 142 -10.96 -7.34 -21.56
N CYS A 143 -10.26 -8.19 -22.30
CA CYS A 143 -9.17 -7.80 -23.18
C CYS A 143 -9.33 -8.33 -24.60
N ALA A 144 -8.84 -7.54 -25.56
CA ALA A 144 -8.63 -7.91 -26.96
C ALA A 144 -7.13 -7.77 -27.25
N LEU A 145 -6.40 -8.88 -27.17
CA LEU A 145 -4.94 -8.88 -27.15
C LEU A 145 -4.34 -9.25 -28.52
N ASP A 146 -3.38 -8.46 -28.99
CA ASP A 146 -2.57 -8.82 -30.14
C ASP A 146 -1.54 -9.93 -29.83
N GLU A 147 -0.93 -10.51 -30.87
CA GLU A 147 0.03 -11.61 -30.72
C GLU A 147 1.24 -11.25 -29.85
N VAL A 148 1.79 -10.05 -30.03
CA VAL A 148 2.95 -9.57 -29.27
C VAL A 148 2.62 -9.45 -27.78
N THR A 149 1.47 -8.87 -27.46
CA THR A 149 1.01 -8.66 -26.09
C THR A 149 0.71 -10.00 -25.42
N ARG A 150 0.09 -10.96 -26.12
CA ARG A 150 -0.15 -12.31 -25.60
C ARG A 150 1.15 -13.04 -25.27
N GLN A 151 2.12 -12.95 -26.18
CA GLN A 151 3.42 -13.60 -25.97
C GLN A 151 4.15 -12.97 -24.78
N ASN A 152 4.14 -11.64 -24.66
CA ASN A 152 4.74 -10.94 -23.52
C ASN A 152 4.08 -11.32 -22.19
N ILE A 153 2.75 -11.48 -22.15
CA ILE A 153 2.04 -11.93 -20.94
C ILE A 153 2.42 -13.38 -20.61
N ALA A 154 2.43 -14.27 -21.61
CA ALA A 154 2.77 -15.67 -21.40
C ALA A 154 4.23 -15.86 -20.93
N ASP A 155 5.17 -15.12 -21.51
CA ASP A 155 6.59 -15.16 -21.13
C ASP A 155 6.80 -14.61 -19.73
N PHE A 156 6.11 -13.52 -19.38
CA PHE A 156 6.12 -12.97 -18.03
C PHE A 156 5.56 -13.97 -17.01
N ASP A 157 4.41 -14.61 -17.28
CA ASP A 157 3.84 -15.63 -16.40
C ASP A 157 4.82 -16.79 -16.15
N ARG A 158 5.58 -17.23 -17.17
CA ARG A 158 6.61 -18.27 -17.04
C ARG A 158 7.80 -17.82 -16.22
N LEU A 159 8.33 -16.62 -16.50
CA LEU A 159 9.48 -16.06 -15.79
C LEU A 159 9.19 -15.95 -14.30
N VAL A 160 7.99 -15.48 -13.98
CA VAL A 160 7.59 -15.22 -12.61
C VAL A 160 7.21 -16.52 -11.87
N ALA A 161 6.71 -17.54 -12.58
CA ALA A 161 6.51 -18.87 -12.01
C ALA A 161 7.82 -19.60 -11.67
N ALA A 162 8.92 -19.27 -12.36
CA ALA A 162 10.24 -19.86 -12.15
C ALA A 162 11.15 -19.06 -11.19
N ALA A 163 10.65 -17.96 -10.61
CA ALA A 163 11.47 -16.99 -9.88
C ALA A 163 11.71 -17.36 -8.41
N ASP A 164 12.94 -17.17 -7.94
CA ASP A 164 13.31 -17.32 -6.52
C ASP A 164 12.96 -16.06 -5.70
N SER A 165 12.92 -14.90 -6.37
CA SER A 165 12.67 -13.60 -5.75
C SER A 165 11.90 -12.64 -6.66
N LEU A 166 10.93 -11.94 -6.07
CA LEU A 166 10.07 -10.98 -6.76
C LEU A 166 9.90 -9.68 -5.97
N LYS A 167 10.05 -8.55 -6.67
CA LYS A 167 9.75 -7.22 -6.12
C LYS A 167 8.95 -6.44 -7.16
N THR A 168 7.85 -5.81 -6.77
CA THR A 168 7.06 -4.97 -7.68
C THR A 168 6.95 -3.54 -7.16
N GLU A 169 7.18 -2.56 -8.03
CA GLU A 169 7.07 -1.13 -7.78
C GLU A 169 6.06 -0.53 -8.75
N THR A 170 5.20 0.37 -8.27
CA THR A 170 4.20 1.03 -9.12
C THR A 170 4.28 2.53 -8.94
N SER A 171 4.26 3.24 -10.06
CA SER A 171 4.21 4.70 -10.14
C SER A 171 3.14 5.09 -11.14
N SER A 172 2.41 6.16 -10.88
CA SER A 172 1.41 6.67 -11.83
C SER A 172 1.75 8.10 -12.21
N GLU A 173 1.64 8.40 -13.50
CA GLU A 173 1.86 9.73 -14.03
C GLU A 173 0.77 10.12 -15.04
N LEU A 174 0.58 11.42 -15.20
CA LEU A 174 -0.41 11.98 -16.12
C LEU A 174 0.24 12.20 -17.48
N VAL A 175 -0.13 11.39 -18.48
CA VAL A 175 0.34 11.50 -19.86
C VAL A 175 -0.86 11.84 -20.74
N GLU A 176 -0.84 13.00 -21.40
CA GLU A 176 -1.90 13.49 -22.29
C GLU A 176 -3.32 13.56 -21.66
N GLY A 177 -3.40 13.71 -20.33
CA GLY A 177 -4.67 13.78 -19.59
C GLY A 177 -5.28 12.41 -19.28
N LYS A 178 -4.57 11.32 -19.57
CA LYS A 178 -4.89 9.97 -19.08
C LYS A 178 -3.91 9.60 -17.98
N MET A 179 -4.41 8.95 -16.94
CA MET A 179 -3.56 8.37 -15.90
C MET A 179 -2.89 7.14 -16.51
N VAL A 180 -1.57 7.19 -16.65
CA VAL A 180 -0.76 6.06 -17.11
C VAL A 180 -0.06 5.48 -15.89
N THR A 181 -0.41 4.25 -15.55
CA THR A 181 0.21 3.54 -14.42
C THR A 181 1.35 2.70 -14.96
N LYS A 182 2.56 2.93 -14.45
CA LYS A 182 3.74 2.13 -14.75
C LYS A 182 4.01 1.19 -13.59
N THR A 183 3.96 -0.11 -13.86
CA THR A 183 4.27 -1.16 -12.90
C THR A 183 5.54 -1.87 -13.35
N LEU A 184 6.58 -1.80 -12.53
CA LEU A 184 7.87 -2.46 -12.74
C LEU A 184 7.98 -3.66 -11.81
N THR A 185 8.25 -4.83 -12.36
CA THR A 185 8.50 -6.07 -11.62
C THR A 185 9.95 -6.48 -11.81
N THR A 186 10.68 -6.61 -10.71
CA THR A 186 12.02 -7.19 -10.63
C THR A 186 11.90 -8.67 -10.31
N VAL A 187 12.33 -9.52 -11.25
CA VAL A 187 12.35 -10.98 -11.16
C VAL A 187 13.81 -11.41 -11.12
N ASP A 188 14.27 -12.00 -10.02
CA ASP A 188 15.66 -12.44 -9.83
C ASP A 188 16.71 -11.39 -10.23
N GLY A 189 16.46 -10.14 -9.82
CA GLY A 189 17.33 -8.99 -10.09
C GLY A 189 17.11 -8.31 -11.45
N LYS A 190 16.28 -8.86 -12.34
CA LYS A 190 15.95 -8.27 -13.65
C LYS A 190 14.61 -7.52 -13.60
N THR A 191 14.64 -6.21 -13.83
CA THR A 191 13.44 -5.35 -13.84
C THR A 191 12.80 -5.25 -15.22
N MET A 192 11.49 -5.44 -15.29
CA MET A 192 10.68 -5.32 -16.51
C MET A 192 9.30 -4.71 -16.23
N GLU A 193 8.67 -4.10 -17.23
CA GLU A 193 7.32 -3.53 -17.12
C GLU A 193 6.26 -4.64 -17.19
N HIS A 194 5.24 -4.56 -16.34
CA HIS A 194 4.19 -5.58 -16.27
C HIS A 194 3.33 -5.56 -17.54
N PRO A 195 3.29 -6.64 -18.35
CA PRO A 195 2.70 -6.61 -19.69
C PRO A 195 1.18 -6.43 -19.68
N LEU A 196 0.48 -6.89 -18.64
CA LEU A 196 -0.95 -6.61 -18.47
C LEU A 196 -1.25 -5.13 -18.19
N GLN A 197 -0.35 -4.44 -17.47
CA GLN A 197 -0.49 -3.02 -17.20
C GLN A 197 -0.25 -2.21 -18.49
N HIS A 198 0.71 -2.67 -19.30
CA HIS A 198 0.91 -2.14 -20.64
C HIS A 198 -0.35 -2.31 -21.51
N ALA A 199 -0.99 -3.49 -21.50
CA ALA A 199 -2.22 -3.76 -22.24
C ALA A 199 -3.42 -2.88 -21.78
N LEU A 200 -3.51 -2.57 -20.48
CA LEU A 200 -4.48 -1.62 -19.94
C LEU A 200 -4.21 -0.19 -20.44
N ASN A 201 -2.96 0.26 -20.37
CA ASN A 201 -2.55 1.60 -20.82
C ASN A 201 -2.72 1.78 -22.33
N SER A 202 -2.48 0.73 -23.12
CA SER A 202 -2.66 0.72 -24.57
C SER A 202 -4.13 0.57 -25.01
N GLY A 203 -5.06 0.38 -24.06
CA GLY A 203 -6.48 0.21 -24.32
C GLY A 203 -6.88 -1.14 -24.90
N GLN A 204 -5.97 -2.13 -24.88
CA GLN A 204 -6.27 -3.51 -25.27
C GLN A 204 -7.10 -4.22 -24.19
N CYS A 205 -6.98 -3.81 -22.92
CA CYS A 205 -7.78 -4.28 -21.81
C CYS A 205 -8.69 -3.18 -21.24
N LYS A 206 -9.84 -3.57 -20.70
CA LYS A 206 -10.78 -2.69 -19.97
C LYS A 206 -11.29 -3.39 -18.73
N VAL A 207 -11.36 -2.66 -17.62
CA VAL A 207 -12.04 -3.13 -16.41
C VAL A 207 -13.51 -2.71 -16.48
N LEU A 208 -14.41 -3.63 -16.19
CA LEU A 208 -15.85 -3.44 -16.21
C LEU A 208 -16.43 -3.70 -14.81
N GLU A 209 -17.42 -2.91 -14.42
CA GLU A 209 -18.22 -3.12 -13.22
C GLU A 209 -19.69 -3.34 -13.59
N GLN A 210 -20.37 -4.20 -12.84
CA GLN A 210 -21.78 -4.50 -13.04
C GLN A 210 -22.65 -3.59 -12.17
N GLY A 211 -23.47 -2.75 -12.81
CA GLY A 211 -24.45 -1.91 -12.15
C GLY A 211 -25.60 -2.69 -11.50
N GLU A 212 -26.43 -2.01 -10.71
CA GLU A 212 -27.61 -2.63 -10.07
C GLU A 212 -28.64 -3.17 -11.08
N ASP A 213 -28.61 -2.68 -12.32
CA ASP A 213 -29.45 -3.14 -13.44
C ASP A 213 -28.86 -4.37 -14.18
N GLY A 214 -27.74 -4.90 -13.71
CA GLY A 214 -27.06 -6.05 -14.29
C GLY A 214 -26.21 -5.74 -15.53
N ARG A 215 -26.12 -4.47 -15.97
CA ARG A 215 -25.28 -4.09 -17.12
C ARG A 215 -23.82 -3.91 -16.72
N TRP A 216 -22.93 -4.37 -17.58
CA TRP A 216 -21.48 -4.17 -17.44
C TRP A 216 -21.09 -2.84 -18.07
N THR A 217 -20.55 -1.92 -17.28
CA THR A 217 -20.04 -0.63 -17.74
C THR A 217 -18.53 -0.55 -17.56
N PRO A 218 -17.77 -0.07 -18.55
CA PRO A 218 -16.35 0.19 -18.38
C PRO A 218 -16.11 1.17 -17.23
N ILE A 219 -15.25 0.78 -16.31
CA ILE A 219 -14.66 1.69 -15.33
C ILE A 219 -13.62 2.49 -16.12
N GLU A 220 -14.04 3.57 -16.75
CA GLU A 220 -13.11 4.47 -17.42
C GLU A 220 -12.26 5.15 -16.34
N MET A 221 -11.03 4.69 -16.17
CA MET A 221 -9.99 5.45 -15.47
C MET A 221 -9.69 6.72 -16.27
N GLY A 222 -10.55 7.74 -16.14
CA GLY A 222 -10.34 9.08 -16.69
C GLY A 222 -11.22 9.49 -17.87
N VAL A 223 -12.54 9.25 -17.83
CA VAL A 223 -13.48 9.96 -18.72
C VAL A 223 -14.67 10.49 -17.93
N ILE A 224 -14.88 11.79 -18.10
CA ILE A 224 -15.94 12.58 -17.49
C ILE A 224 -17.22 12.32 -18.30
N THR A 225 -18.18 11.61 -17.74
CA THR A 225 -19.55 11.59 -18.27
C THR A 225 -20.40 12.57 -17.46
N GLU A 226 -20.74 13.70 -18.08
CA GLU A 226 -21.61 14.71 -17.49
C GLU A 226 -23.05 14.16 -17.37
N SER A 227 -23.62 14.19 -16.15
CA SER A 227 -25.07 14.21 -15.95
C SER A 227 -25.56 15.67 -15.85
N PRO A 228 -26.79 15.98 -16.30
CA PRO A 228 -27.19 17.34 -16.62
C PRO A 228 -27.47 18.15 -15.35
N VAL A 229 -26.54 19.04 -15.00
CA VAL A 229 -26.80 20.09 -14.01
C VAL A 229 -27.51 21.24 -14.70
N LYS A 230 -28.65 21.63 -14.12
CA LYS A 230 -29.50 22.76 -14.46
C LYS A 230 -28.64 24.02 -14.70
N LYS A 231 -28.63 24.54 -15.94
CA LYS A 231 -27.90 25.75 -16.34
C LYS A 231 -28.42 26.98 -15.57
N THR A 232 -27.64 27.47 -14.62
CA THR A 232 -27.64 28.90 -14.26
C THR A 232 -26.75 29.63 -15.26
N SER A 233 -27.39 30.37 -16.15
CA SER A 233 -26.76 31.20 -17.18
C SER A 233 -26.08 32.42 -16.55
N GLY A 234 -24.76 32.37 -16.37
CA GLY A 234 -23.92 33.57 -16.27
C GLY A 234 -23.38 33.92 -17.65
N SER A 235 -23.54 35.17 -18.09
CA SER A 235 -22.94 35.67 -19.33
C SER A 235 -21.41 35.67 -19.21
N THR A 236 -20.71 35.14 -20.21
CA THR A 236 -19.25 35.14 -20.27
C THR A 236 -18.76 36.17 -21.29
N ASN A 237 -17.78 36.99 -20.89
CA ASN A 237 -17.14 37.96 -21.77
C ASN A 237 -15.88 37.33 -22.40
N THR A 238 -15.80 37.29 -23.73
CA THR A 238 -14.67 36.71 -24.47
C THR A 238 -14.15 37.71 -25.51
N LEU A 239 -12.90 38.15 -25.36
CA LEU A 239 -12.24 39.04 -26.31
C LEU A 239 -11.16 38.27 -27.06
N PHE A 240 -11.30 38.17 -28.38
CA PHE A 240 -10.28 37.57 -29.25
C PHE A 240 -9.24 38.61 -29.64
N ILE A 241 -7.97 38.22 -29.64
CA ILE A 241 -6.87 38.95 -30.27
C ILE A 241 -6.27 38.03 -31.32
N LEU A 242 -6.35 38.44 -32.59
CA LEU A 242 -5.94 37.61 -33.71
C LEU A 242 -4.75 38.23 -34.45
N ASP A 243 -3.71 37.42 -34.64
CA ASP A 243 -2.57 37.73 -35.49
C ASP A 243 -2.96 37.72 -36.97
N ALA A 244 -2.66 38.82 -37.64
CA ALA A 244 -2.68 38.97 -39.08
C ALA A 244 -1.43 39.72 -39.55
N SER A 245 -0.29 39.47 -38.92
CA SER A 245 1.02 39.96 -39.34
C SER A 245 1.49 39.24 -40.60
N GLY A 246 2.54 39.77 -41.23
CA GLY A 246 3.08 39.21 -42.49
C GLY A 246 3.53 37.75 -42.41
N SER A 247 3.97 37.27 -41.23
CA SER A 247 4.35 35.85 -41.01
C SER A 247 3.17 34.90 -41.19
N MET A 248 1.93 35.37 -41.02
CA MET A 248 0.74 34.56 -41.23
C MET A 248 0.51 34.17 -42.71
N TRP A 249 1.31 34.67 -43.66
CA TRP A 249 1.37 34.17 -45.04
C TRP A 249 2.19 32.89 -45.21
N GLU A 250 3.02 32.56 -44.22
CA GLU A 250 3.72 31.29 -44.23
C GLU A 250 2.74 30.12 -44.30
N GLN A 251 3.17 29.04 -44.93
CA GLN A 251 2.31 27.90 -45.22
C GLN A 251 2.61 26.74 -44.28
N ILE A 252 1.55 26.09 -43.80
CA ILE A 252 1.64 24.79 -43.14
C ILE A 252 0.95 23.78 -44.05
N LYS A 253 1.72 22.80 -44.55
CA LYS A 253 1.24 21.78 -45.50
C LYS A 253 0.51 22.40 -46.71
N GLY A 254 1.07 23.46 -47.28
CA GLY A 254 0.56 24.15 -48.48
C GLY A 254 -0.61 25.12 -48.23
N THR A 255 -1.09 25.28 -46.98
CA THR A 255 -2.16 26.23 -46.65
C THR A 255 -1.59 27.42 -45.85
N PRO A 256 -1.86 28.68 -46.22
CA PRO A 256 -1.43 29.84 -45.45
C PRO A 256 -1.97 29.82 -44.02
N LYS A 257 -1.15 30.22 -43.04
CA LYS A 257 -1.53 30.22 -41.63
C LYS A 257 -2.76 31.10 -41.35
N ILE A 258 -2.88 32.24 -42.02
CA ILE A 258 -4.05 33.13 -41.92
C ILE A 258 -5.34 32.44 -42.36
N THR A 259 -5.30 31.61 -43.40
CA THR A 259 -6.46 30.84 -43.87
C THR A 259 -6.92 29.86 -42.79
N ILE A 260 -5.97 29.17 -42.17
CA ILE A 260 -6.24 28.22 -41.08
C ILE A 260 -6.85 28.94 -39.87
N ALA A 261 -6.29 30.10 -39.48
CA ALA A 261 -6.80 30.88 -38.36
C ALA A 261 -8.24 31.36 -38.60
N LYS A 262 -8.55 31.81 -39.82
CA LYS A 262 -9.92 32.17 -40.24
C LYS A 262 -10.88 31.00 -40.14
N GLU A 263 -10.49 29.82 -40.63
CA GLU A 263 -11.32 28.61 -40.55
C GLU A 263 -11.60 28.17 -39.12
N VAL A 264 -10.60 28.28 -38.23
CA VAL A 264 -10.77 27.94 -36.82
C VAL A 264 -11.76 28.89 -36.15
N MET A 265 -11.61 30.19 -36.38
CA MET A 265 -12.55 31.19 -35.87
C MET A 265 -13.98 30.96 -36.42
N ALA A 266 -14.09 30.59 -37.69
CA ALA A 266 -15.37 30.25 -38.33
C ALA A 266 -16.08 29.05 -37.67
N LYS A 267 -15.32 28.10 -37.12
CA LYS A 267 -15.86 26.94 -36.39
C LYS A 267 -16.10 27.24 -34.91
N LEU A 268 -15.23 28.05 -34.28
CA LEU A 268 -15.25 28.31 -32.83
C LEU A 268 -16.34 29.31 -32.42
N VAL A 269 -16.51 30.41 -33.15
CA VAL A 269 -17.45 31.49 -32.79
C VAL A 269 -18.90 31.00 -32.72
N PRO A 270 -19.39 30.14 -33.65
CA PRO A 270 -20.72 29.55 -33.54
C PRO A 270 -20.94 28.73 -32.27
N GLU A 271 -19.91 28.00 -31.79
CA GLU A 271 -19.96 27.12 -30.61
C GLU A 271 -20.10 27.85 -29.28
N LEU A 272 -19.81 29.16 -29.23
CA LEU A 272 -19.98 29.95 -28.01
C LEU A 272 -21.46 30.00 -27.57
N PRO A 273 -21.77 30.11 -26.27
CA PRO A 273 -23.14 30.37 -25.83
C PRO A 273 -23.75 31.62 -26.50
N SER A 274 -25.04 31.60 -26.80
CA SER A 274 -25.75 32.78 -27.36
C SER A 274 -25.75 33.98 -26.40
N THR A 275 -25.56 33.73 -25.10
CA THR A 275 -25.49 34.75 -24.05
C THR A 275 -24.09 35.33 -23.84
N SER A 276 -23.07 34.87 -24.58
CA SER A 276 -21.70 35.35 -24.44
C SER A 276 -21.53 36.72 -25.12
N HIS A 277 -20.86 37.64 -24.42
CA HIS A 277 -20.41 38.90 -25.03
C HIS A 277 -19.07 38.64 -25.70
N ILE A 278 -18.97 38.95 -26.99
CA ILE A 278 -17.77 38.67 -27.77
C ILE A 278 -17.24 39.92 -28.47
N GLY A 279 -15.94 39.99 -28.64
CA GLY A 279 -15.26 41.06 -29.37
C GLY A 279 -14.02 40.54 -30.09
N LEU A 280 -13.48 41.36 -30.99
CA LEU A 280 -12.32 41.02 -31.83
C LEU A 280 -11.37 42.22 -31.93
N ILE A 281 -10.12 41.97 -31.58
CA ILE A 281 -8.97 42.81 -31.91
C ILE A 281 -8.13 42.05 -32.93
N ALA A 282 -7.63 42.74 -33.95
CA ALA A 282 -6.63 42.20 -34.86
C ALA A 282 -5.44 43.15 -34.95
N TYR A 283 -4.26 42.60 -35.22
CA TYR A 283 -3.06 43.37 -35.46
C TYR A 283 -2.35 42.95 -36.75
N GLY A 284 -1.57 43.87 -37.30
CA GLY A 284 -0.80 43.66 -38.52
C GLY A 284 -1.64 43.55 -39.81
N HIS A 285 -2.95 43.77 -39.76
CA HIS A 285 -3.82 43.40 -40.87
C HIS A 285 -3.96 44.45 -42.00
N ARG A 286 -3.37 45.65 -41.87
CA ARG A 286 -3.60 46.78 -42.80
C ARG A 286 -2.34 47.46 -43.31
N ARG A 287 -1.28 47.55 -42.50
CA ARG A 287 -0.11 48.40 -42.80
C ARG A 287 1.21 47.65 -42.61
N LYS A 288 2.00 47.58 -43.68
CA LYS A 288 3.33 46.97 -43.66
C LYS A 288 4.29 47.77 -42.77
N GLY A 289 4.99 47.09 -41.86
CA GLY A 289 6.04 47.71 -41.04
C GLY A 289 5.58 48.56 -39.84
N ASP A 290 4.27 48.81 -39.67
CA ASP A 290 3.75 49.72 -38.64
C ASP A 290 3.45 49.00 -37.30
N CYS A 291 4.19 49.35 -36.25
CA CYS A 291 3.95 48.88 -34.88
C CYS A 291 2.71 49.50 -34.21
N ASN A 292 1.97 50.38 -34.87
CA ASN A 292 0.69 50.92 -34.42
C ASN A 292 -0.51 50.23 -35.10
N ASP A 293 -0.28 49.20 -35.92
CA ASP A 293 -1.37 48.51 -36.61
C ASP A 293 -2.09 47.51 -35.69
N VAL A 294 -2.88 48.04 -34.77
CA VAL A 294 -3.80 47.32 -33.89
C VAL A 294 -5.18 47.95 -34.03
N GLU A 295 -6.20 47.13 -34.26
CA GLU A 295 -7.58 47.60 -34.42
C GLU A 295 -8.57 46.74 -33.63
N THR A 296 -9.53 47.40 -32.98
CA THR A 296 -10.72 46.74 -32.45
C THR A 296 -11.76 46.66 -33.56
N LEU A 297 -11.78 45.53 -34.28
CA LEU A 297 -12.71 45.30 -35.39
C LEU A 297 -14.15 45.11 -34.91
N VAL A 298 -14.31 44.47 -33.74
CA VAL A 298 -15.61 44.28 -33.11
C VAL A 298 -15.48 44.59 -31.63
N LYS A 299 -16.26 45.56 -31.14
CA LYS A 299 -16.32 45.88 -29.71
C LYS A 299 -16.90 44.70 -28.93
N LEU A 300 -16.52 44.57 -27.67
CA LEU A 300 -17.09 43.55 -26.81
C LEU A 300 -18.59 43.81 -26.63
N GLY A 301 -19.44 42.83 -26.93
CA GLY A 301 -20.89 42.99 -26.85
C GLY A 301 -21.66 41.71 -27.13
N ALA A 302 -22.94 41.70 -26.76
CA ALA A 302 -23.87 40.61 -27.07
C ALA A 302 -24.20 40.58 -28.59
N ASN A 303 -24.66 39.43 -29.09
CA ASN A 303 -25.11 39.24 -30.48
C ASN A 303 -24.04 39.55 -31.56
N HIS A 304 -22.77 39.62 -31.20
CA HIS A 304 -21.68 39.95 -32.13
C HIS A 304 -21.07 38.76 -32.90
N LYS A 305 -21.63 37.55 -32.78
CA LYS A 305 -21.14 36.35 -33.50
C LYS A 305 -20.95 36.59 -34.98
N GLN A 306 -21.98 37.10 -35.67
CA GLN A 306 -21.88 37.35 -37.10
C GLN A 306 -20.87 38.46 -37.43
N ALA A 307 -20.86 39.54 -36.65
CA ALA A 307 -19.92 40.64 -36.84
C ALA A 307 -18.45 40.17 -36.72
N VAL A 308 -18.15 39.30 -35.75
CA VAL A 308 -16.82 38.70 -35.59
C VAL A 308 -16.46 37.83 -36.80
N LEU A 309 -17.40 37.00 -37.28
CA LEU A 309 -17.17 36.14 -38.45
C LEU A 309 -16.87 36.93 -39.72
N GLU A 310 -17.63 38.00 -40.00
CA GLU A 310 -17.40 38.87 -41.15
C GLU A 310 -16.06 39.61 -41.03
N ALA A 311 -15.75 40.15 -39.84
CA ALA A 311 -14.49 40.83 -39.58
C ALA A 311 -13.28 39.90 -39.80
N VAL A 312 -13.34 38.66 -39.30
CA VAL A 312 -12.29 37.65 -39.51
C VAL A 312 -12.12 37.33 -40.99
N LYS A 313 -13.21 37.17 -41.74
CA LYS A 313 -13.17 36.87 -43.18
C LYS A 313 -12.39 37.94 -43.96
N GLY A 314 -12.55 39.21 -43.60
CA GLY A 314 -11.90 40.36 -44.23
C GLY A 314 -10.42 40.59 -43.89
N LEU A 315 -9.84 39.85 -42.94
CA LEU A 315 -8.45 40.05 -42.50
C LEU A 315 -7.45 39.73 -43.61
N ASN A 316 -6.42 40.57 -43.79
CA ASN A 316 -5.30 40.30 -44.68
C ASN A 316 -4.00 40.31 -43.87
N ALA A 317 -3.08 39.39 -44.15
CA ALA A 317 -1.79 39.34 -43.45
C ALA A 317 -0.79 40.33 -44.07
N LEU A 318 -0.26 41.33 -43.34
CA LEU A 318 0.64 42.34 -43.96
C LEU A 318 1.75 42.92 -43.05
N GLY A 319 1.41 43.21 -41.80
CA GLY A 319 2.14 44.10 -40.90
C GLY A 319 3.05 43.39 -39.91
N LYS A 320 3.42 44.12 -38.85
CA LYS A 320 4.23 43.62 -37.73
C LYS A 320 3.37 42.92 -36.66
N THR A 321 4.01 42.38 -35.62
CA THR A 321 3.39 41.64 -34.50
C THR A 321 3.43 42.46 -33.19
N PRO A 322 2.63 43.54 -33.05
CA PRO A 322 2.61 44.42 -31.86
C PRO A 322 1.81 43.81 -30.69
N LEU A 323 2.31 42.74 -30.06
CA LEU A 323 1.60 41.98 -29.01
C LEU A 323 1.25 42.85 -27.80
N THR A 324 2.20 43.64 -27.33
CA THR A 324 2.06 44.50 -26.14
C THR A 324 0.96 45.54 -26.32
N LYS A 325 0.90 46.18 -27.50
CA LYS A 325 -0.17 47.13 -27.80
C LYS A 325 -1.53 46.45 -27.94
N SER A 326 -1.55 45.24 -28.48
CA SER A 326 -2.78 44.45 -28.64
C SER A 326 -3.40 44.08 -27.29
N VAL A 327 -2.59 43.60 -26.34
CA VAL A 327 -3.08 43.32 -24.97
C VAL A 327 -3.42 44.60 -24.21
N ASN A 328 -2.69 45.70 -24.40
CA ASN A 328 -3.05 46.98 -23.79
C ASN A 328 -4.37 47.55 -24.33
N GLN A 329 -4.64 47.38 -25.63
CA GLN A 329 -5.93 47.74 -26.22
C GLN A 329 -7.06 46.90 -25.61
N ALA A 330 -6.84 45.58 -25.42
CA ALA A 330 -7.78 44.73 -24.71
C ALA A 330 -8.03 45.21 -23.28
N PHE A 331 -6.98 45.54 -22.52
CA PHE A 331 -7.10 46.03 -21.15
C PHE A 331 -7.92 47.31 -21.05
N LYS A 332 -7.79 48.25 -22.00
CA LYS A 332 -8.63 49.45 -22.06
C LYS A 332 -10.12 49.13 -22.22
N ILE A 333 -10.45 48.16 -23.09
CA ILE A 333 -11.82 47.67 -23.25
C ILE A 333 -12.31 47.01 -21.96
N LEU A 334 -11.49 46.20 -21.30
CA LEU A 334 -11.90 45.51 -20.07
C LEU A 334 -12.09 46.47 -18.89
N GLN A 335 -11.35 47.57 -18.83
CA GLN A 335 -11.52 48.62 -17.82
C GLN A 335 -12.90 49.28 -17.90
N SER A 336 -13.45 49.49 -19.11
CA SER A 336 -14.80 50.06 -19.26
C SER A 336 -15.91 49.10 -18.87
N GLU A 337 -15.70 47.79 -19.04
CA GLU A 337 -16.73 46.76 -18.86
C GLU A 337 -16.92 46.33 -17.39
N LYS A 338 -15.92 46.55 -16.52
CA LYS A 338 -15.90 46.19 -15.08
C LYS A 338 -16.21 44.72 -14.73
N GLN A 339 -16.39 43.85 -15.73
CA GLN A 339 -16.69 42.42 -15.58
C GLN A 339 -15.47 41.53 -15.85
N ALA A 340 -15.42 40.37 -15.20
CA ALA A 340 -14.37 39.40 -15.42
C ALA A 340 -14.44 38.85 -16.85
N SER A 341 -13.34 38.97 -17.60
CA SER A 341 -13.32 38.65 -19.03
C SER A 341 -12.22 37.66 -19.41
N THR A 342 -12.45 36.87 -20.44
CA THR A 342 -11.46 35.95 -21.00
C THR A 342 -10.87 36.55 -22.27
N ILE A 343 -9.55 36.67 -22.35
CA ILE A 343 -8.83 37.07 -23.55
C ILE A 343 -8.25 35.81 -24.17
N ILE A 344 -8.46 35.62 -25.48
CA ILE A 344 -7.86 34.54 -26.24
C ILE A 344 -6.99 35.16 -27.33
N LEU A 345 -5.68 35.05 -27.16
CA LEU A 345 -4.68 35.51 -28.12
C LEU A 345 -4.25 34.35 -29.01
N VAL A 346 -4.39 34.50 -30.33
CA VAL A 346 -3.88 33.54 -31.32
C VAL A 346 -2.75 34.23 -32.09
N SER A 347 -1.53 33.70 -31.99
CA SER A 347 -0.31 34.29 -32.57
C SER A 347 0.59 33.24 -33.20
N ASP A 348 1.22 33.57 -34.34
CA ASP A 348 2.25 32.77 -34.99
C ASP A 348 3.67 33.33 -34.84
N GLY A 349 3.83 34.38 -34.03
CA GLY A 349 5.10 35.07 -33.86
C GLY A 349 5.32 35.62 -32.45
N ILE A 350 6.57 36.03 -32.22
CA ILE A 350 6.99 36.83 -31.08
C ILE A 350 6.81 38.33 -31.37
N GLU A 351 6.83 39.14 -30.31
CA GLU A 351 6.81 40.59 -30.39
C GLU A 351 7.92 41.14 -31.31
N SER A 352 7.54 41.86 -32.38
CA SER A 352 8.47 42.43 -33.36
C SER A 352 8.61 43.96 -33.25
N CYS A 353 8.17 44.54 -32.13
CA CYS A 353 8.09 45.99 -31.89
C CYS A 353 8.87 46.45 -30.65
N ASN A 354 9.84 45.64 -30.19
CA ASN A 354 10.80 45.96 -29.13
C ASN A 354 10.16 46.31 -27.77
N THR A 355 9.08 45.62 -27.41
CA THR A 355 8.41 45.78 -26.11
C THR A 355 8.31 44.45 -25.36
N ASP A 356 7.94 44.47 -24.08
CA ASP A 356 7.78 43.26 -23.26
C ASP A 356 6.29 42.98 -22.98
N PRO A 357 5.65 42.06 -23.73
CA PRO A 357 4.24 41.76 -23.54
C PRO A 357 3.97 40.99 -22.25
N CYS A 358 4.92 40.20 -21.72
CA CYS A 358 4.73 39.47 -20.47
C CYS A 358 4.67 40.44 -19.28
N LYS A 359 5.58 41.42 -19.26
CA LYS A 359 5.56 42.50 -18.27
C LYS A 359 4.26 43.30 -18.32
N ALA A 360 3.74 43.61 -19.51
CA ALA A 360 2.48 44.33 -19.66
C ALA A 360 1.30 43.56 -19.04
N VAL A 361 1.19 42.26 -19.31
CA VAL A 361 0.14 41.39 -18.73
C VAL A 361 0.28 41.31 -17.20
N ALA A 362 1.50 41.14 -16.69
CA ALA A 362 1.75 41.07 -15.26
C ALA A 362 1.40 42.39 -14.53
N THR A 363 1.71 43.54 -15.15
CA THR A 363 1.35 44.86 -14.63
C THR A 363 -0.17 45.04 -14.56
N ALA A 364 -0.90 44.71 -15.64
CA ALA A 364 -2.36 44.82 -15.65
C ALA A 364 -3.03 43.95 -14.57
N LYS A 365 -2.47 42.78 -14.27
CA LYS A 365 -2.93 41.94 -13.15
C LYS A 365 -2.67 42.57 -11.78
N LYS A 366 -1.49 43.17 -11.59
CA LYS A 366 -1.14 43.90 -10.35
C LYS A 366 -2.02 45.11 -10.13
N GLU A 367 -2.44 45.79 -11.20
CA GLU A 367 -3.39 46.91 -11.18
C GLU A 367 -4.85 46.48 -10.93
N GLY A 368 -5.10 45.17 -10.76
CA GLY A 368 -6.40 44.65 -10.35
C GLY A 368 -7.40 44.40 -11.49
N LEU A 369 -6.98 44.45 -12.76
CA LEU A 369 -7.85 44.09 -13.88
C LEU A 369 -8.26 42.61 -13.79
N LYS A 370 -9.57 42.37 -13.89
CA LYS A 370 -10.17 41.03 -13.79
C LYS A 370 -10.24 40.38 -15.16
N PHE A 371 -9.19 39.66 -15.56
CA PHE A 371 -9.20 38.88 -16.79
C PHE A 371 -8.50 37.53 -16.64
N ILE A 372 -8.70 36.62 -17.58
CA ILE A 372 -7.86 35.44 -17.82
C ILE A 372 -7.31 35.58 -19.24
N LEU A 373 -6.01 35.38 -19.45
CA LEU A 373 -5.42 35.40 -20.79
C LEU A 373 -4.96 34.00 -21.18
N HIS A 374 -5.63 33.42 -22.17
CA HIS A 374 -5.16 32.24 -22.88
C HIS A 374 -4.37 32.67 -24.11
N THR A 375 -3.27 31.96 -24.38
CA THR A 375 -2.47 32.17 -25.58
C THR A 375 -2.40 30.90 -26.40
N VAL A 376 -2.53 31.02 -27.71
CA VAL A 376 -2.49 29.94 -28.67
C VAL A 376 -1.36 30.24 -29.65
N GLY A 377 -0.28 29.48 -29.54
CA GLY A 377 0.88 29.58 -30.44
C GLY A 377 0.68 28.70 -31.66
N PHE A 378 0.75 29.29 -32.85
CA PHE A 378 0.52 28.58 -34.11
C PHE A 378 1.80 28.45 -34.94
N GLY A 379 2.31 27.23 -35.08
CA GLY A 379 3.51 26.96 -35.87
C GLY A 379 4.81 27.53 -35.28
N LEU A 380 4.89 27.69 -33.96
CA LEU A 380 6.04 28.24 -33.24
C LEU A 380 7.02 27.17 -32.76
N ASN A 381 8.32 27.45 -32.78
CA ASN A 381 9.32 26.61 -32.12
C ASN A 381 9.37 26.84 -30.59
N LYS A 382 10.16 26.03 -29.87
CA LYS A 382 10.27 26.10 -28.40
C LYS A 382 10.72 27.48 -27.89
N THR A 383 11.63 28.14 -28.60
CA THR A 383 12.18 29.45 -28.21
C THR A 383 11.14 30.56 -28.39
N GLU A 384 10.38 30.53 -29.49
CA GLU A 384 9.31 31.50 -29.76
C GLU A 384 8.10 31.31 -28.83
N SER A 385 7.82 30.07 -28.44
CA SER A 385 6.68 29.74 -27.58
C SER A 385 6.82 30.25 -26.14
N ALA A 386 8.05 30.49 -25.66
CA ALA A 386 8.32 30.93 -24.30
C ALA A 386 7.66 32.28 -23.96
N GLN A 387 7.61 33.21 -24.91
CA GLN A 387 6.99 34.52 -24.69
C GLN A 387 5.47 34.40 -24.49
N LEU A 388 4.78 33.62 -25.32
CA LEU A 388 3.34 33.37 -25.19
C LEU A 388 3.00 32.57 -23.92
N GLN A 389 3.85 31.62 -23.53
CA GLN A 389 3.74 30.90 -22.26
C GLN A 389 3.85 31.86 -21.06
N CYS A 390 4.80 32.78 -21.10
CA CYS A 390 4.96 33.82 -20.08
C CYS A 390 3.69 34.66 -19.96
N MET A 391 3.14 35.13 -21.09
CA MET A 391 1.90 35.90 -21.12
C MET A 391 0.70 35.14 -20.53
N ALA A 392 0.49 33.88 -20.92
CA ALA A 392 -0.59 33.07 -20.36
C ALA A 392 -0.44 32.89 -18.84
N LYS A 393 0.77 32.54 -18.39
CA LYS A 393 1.07 32.37 -16.96
C LYS A 393 0.84 33.67 -16.18
N ALA A 394 1.34 34.79 -16.68
CA ALA A 394 1.14 36.11 -16.09
C ALA A 394 -0.36 36.48 -16.04
N GLY A 395 -1.12 36.10 -17.07
CA GLY A 395 -2.55 36.30 -17.17
C GLY A 395 -3.41 35.32 -16.37
N GLY A 396 -2.81 34.34 -15.69
CA GLY A 396 -3.53 33.27 -14.98
C GLY A 396 -4.35 32.36 -15.90
N GLY A 397 -3.96 32.24 -17.16
CA GLY A 397 -4.53 31.32 -18.13
C GLY A 397 -3.52 30.27 -18.59
N GLU A 398 -3.87 29.58 -19.66
CA GLU A 398 -3.12 28.46 -20.22
C GLU A 398 -2.55 28.81 -21.60
N TYR A 399 -1.36 28.27 -21.89
CA TYR A 399 -0.75 28.31 -23.21
C TYR A 399 -1.09 27.03 -23.97
N PHE A 400 -1.43 27.17 -25.24
CA PHE A 400 -1.70 26.04 -26.12
C PHE A 400 -0.85 26.11 -27.38
N GLN A 401 -0.10 25.03 -27.64
CA GLN A 401 0.63 24.84 -28.90
C GLN A 401 -0.29 24.24 -29.96
N ALA A 402 -0.26 24.78 -31.18
CA ALA A 402 -0.92 24.20 -32.34
C ALA A 402 0.03 24.15 -33.54
N ASN A 403 0.26 22.94 -34.07
CA ASN A 403 1.15 22.74 -35.22
C ASN A 403 0.38 22.52 -36.53
N ASN A 404 -0.95 22.47 -36.48
CA ASN A 404 -1.83 22.32 -37.64
C ASN A 404 -3.27 22.81 -37.33
N ALA A 405 -4.11 22.88 -38.36
CA ALA A 405 -5.50 23.34 -38.25
C ALA A 405 -6.35 22.54 -37.25
N LYS A 406 -6.17 21.21 -37.18
CA LYS A 406 -6.93 20.33 -36.28
C LYS A 406 -6.55 20.58 -34.82
N GLU A 407 -5.26 20.72 -34.55
CA GLU A 407 -4.74 21.11 -33.24
C GLU A 407 -5.19 22.51 -32.84
N LEU A 408 -5.11 23.49 -33.77
CA LEU A 408 -5.54 24.86 -33.51
C LEU A 408 -7.01 24.94 -33.11
N LEU A 409 -7.88 24.18 -33.80
CA LEU A 409 -9.29 24.07 -33.41
C LEU A 409 -9.48 23.40 -32.04
N LYS A 410 -8.76 22.30 -31.78
CA LYS A 410 -8.83 21.56 -30.51
C LYS A 410 -8.39 22.44 -29.34
N THR A 411 -7.30 23.20 -29.51
CA THR A 411 -6.75 24.07 -28.47
C THR A 411 -7.59 25.33 -28.27
N ALA A 412 -8.07 25.95 -29.34
CA ALA A 412 -8.97 27.10 -29.23
C ALA A 412 -10.29 26.73 -28.52
N ARG A 413 -10.84 25.53 -28.78
CA ARG A 413 -11.98 24.98 -28.02
C ARG A 413 -11.66 24.79 -26.53
N LYS A 414 -10.45 24.33 -26.18
CA LYS A 414 -10.01 24.24 -24.78
C LYS A 414 -9.91 25.61 -24.13
N ALA A 415 -9.31 26.59 -24.81
CA ALA A 415 -9.16 27.96 -24.34
C ALA A 415 -10.52 28.63 -24.04
N VAL A 416 -11.52 28.41 -24.90
CA VAL A 416 -12.88 28.92 -24.71
C VAL A 416 -13.64 28.23 -23.56
N LYS A 417 -13.37 26.95 -23.31
CA LYS A 417 -14.04 26.16 -22.26
C LYS A 417 -13.36 26.27 -20.88
N SER A 418 -12.12 26.73 -20.84
CA SER A 418 -11.34 26.94 -19.62
C SER A 418 -12.00 28.02 -18.75
N LYS A 419 -12.54 27.62 -17.59
CA LYS A 419 -12.86 28.53 -16.48
C LYS A 419 -11.61 28.59 -15.60
N GLY A 420 -11.00 29.76 -15.43
CA GLY A 420 -9.74 29.91 -14.67
C GLY A 420 -9.81 29.42 -13.21
N THR A 421 -8.65 29.41 -12.52
CA THR A 421 -8.54 28.85 -11.16
C THR A 421 -8.90 29.86 -10.06
N GLY A 422 -9.43 29.37 -8.94
CA GLY A 422 -9.51 30.08 -7.66
C GLY A 422 -8.36 29.70 -6.73
N ARG A 423 -8.31 30.30 -5.54
CA ARG A 423 -7.26 30.07 -4.53
C ARG A 423 -7.84 29.68 -3.17
N LEU A 424 -7.21 28.72 -2.50
CA LEU A 424 -7.48 28.39 -1.09
C LEU A 424 -6.20 28.64 -0.29
N LYS A 425 -6.30 29.37 0.83
CA LYS A 425 -5.23 29.54 1.81
C LYS A 425 -5.67 28.94 3.13
N LEU A 426 -4.92 27.97 3.64
CA LEU A 426 -5.23 27.30 4.91
C LEU A 426 -4.12 27.58 5.93
N THR A 427 -4.51 27.91 7.15
CA THR A 427 -3.60 28.08 8.29
C THR A 427 -4.12 27.27 9.47
N LEU A 428 -3.37 26.29 9.94
CA LEU A 428 -3.64 25.61 11.20
C LEU A 428 -2.79 26.22 12.30
N ARG A 429 -3.34 26.37 13.50
CA ARG A 429 -2.59 26.74 14.70
C ARG A 429 -2.81 25.72 15.81
N ALA A 430 -1.74 25.39 16.52
CA ALA A 430 -1.80 24.64 17.76
C ALA A 430 -1.48 25.61 18.90
N ASN A 431 -2.39 25.74 19.87
CA ASN A 431 -2.26 26.68 21.00
C ASN A 431 -1.91 28.11 20.54
N GLY A 432 -2.60 28.57 19.49
CA GLY A 432 -2.41 29.91 18.90
C GLY A 432 -1.16 30.08 18.01
N LYS A 433 -0.28 29.08 17.90
CA LYS A 433 0.93 29.13 17.06
C LYS A 433 0.73 28.39 15.73
N PRO A 434 1.10 28.96 14.57
CA PRO A 434 0.98 28.28 13.28
C PRO A 434 1.78 26.96 13.24
N VAL A 435 1.16 25.89 12.75
CA VAL A 435 1.77 24.56 12.63
C VAL A 435 1.57 23.98 11.24
N ASN A 436 2.44 23.07 10.85
CA ASN A 436 2.25 22.29 9.64
C ASN A 436 0.99 21.42 9.76
N ALA A 437 0.35 21.13 8.63
CA ALA A 437 -0.93 20.44 8.60
C ALA A 437 -0.94 19.28 7.60
N TRP A 438 -1.48 18.14 8.02
CA TRP A 438 -2.00 17.18 7.07
C TRP A 438 -3.32 17.71 6.52
N VAL A 439 -3.46 17.74 5.20
CA VAL A 439 -4.60 18.34 4.51
C VAL A 439 -5.07 17.34 3.47
N LYS A 440 -6.37 17.06 3.46
CA LYS A 440 -7.05 16.34 2.40
C LYS A 440 -8.22 17.17 1.93
N LEU A 441 -8.19 17.55 0.66
CA LEU A 441 -9.25 18.31 0.03
C LEU A 441 -9.94 17.44 -1.02
N VAL A 442 -11.27 17.44 -1.03
CA VAL A 442 -12.11 16.62 -1.92
C VAL A 442 -13.13 17.54 -2.56
N GLY A 443 -13.30 17.52 -3.88
CA GLY A 443 -14.22 18.43 -4.56
C GLY A 443 -14.93 17.79 -5.75
N ASN A 444 -16.21 18.12 -5.96
CA ASN A 444 -17.01 17.70 -7.11
C ASN A 444 -16.92 16.20 -7.48
N GLY A 445 -16.86 15.28 -6.52
CA GLY A 445 -16.83 13.83 -6.78
C GLY A 445 -15.48 13.29 -7.28
N GLU A 446 -14.45 14.12 -7.42
CA GLU A 446 -13.06 13.71 -7.60
C GLU A 446 -12.27 14.00 -6.30
N ILE A 447 -11.24 13.21 -6.02
CA ILE A 447 -10.23 13.54 -5.00
C ILE A 447 -9.42 14.73 -5.54
N GLY A 448 -9.94 15.93 -5.32
CA GLY A 448 -9.39 17.18 -5.79
C GLY A 448 -8.25 17.67 -4.93
N LEU A 449 -7.02 17.28 -5.30
CA LEU A 449 -5.74 17.89 -4.91
C LEU A 449 -5.37 17.79 -3.41
N ALA A 450 -4.18 17.22 -3.20
CA ALA A 450 -3.43 17.05 -1.95
C ALA A 450 -3.93 15.91 -1.04
N GLU A 451 -3.55 14.67 -1.35
CA GLU A 451 -2.71 13.97 -0.38
C GLU A 451 -1.30 14.53 -0.57
N LEU A 452 -1.04 15.71 -0.01
CA LEU A 452 0.32 16.15 0.22
C LEU A 452 0.50 15.98 1.71
N THR A 453 1.19 14.91 2.12
CA THR A 453 2.54 15.05 2.68
C THR A 453 3.06 13.71 3.23
N ASN A 454 4.37 13.56 3.15
CA ASN A 454 5.20 12.89 4.16
C ASN A 454 4.87 13.39 5.60
N ASP A 455 5.50 12.83 6.63
CA ASP A 455 5.19 13.16 8.04
C ASP A 455 5.30 14.64 8.45
N GLU A 456 5.91 15.48 7.60
CA GLU A 456 6.18 16.89 7.88
C GLU A 456 4.97 17.83 7.69
N GLY A 457 3.95 17.47 6.90
CA GLY A 457 2.77 18.31 6.67
C GLY A 457 2.99 19.55 5.77
N VAL A 458 1.90 20.19 5.37
CA VAL A 458 1.89 21.44 4.60
C VAL A 458 2.20 22.63 5.50
N LYS A 459 3.10 23.52 5.08
CA LYS A 459 3.48 24.72 5.84
C LYS A 459 2.29 25.68 6.07
N PRO A 460 2.27 26.42 7.20
CA PRO A 460 1.23 27.40 7.47
C PRO A 460 1.05 28.43 6.36
N GLY A 461 -0.20 28.71 5.99
CA GLY A 461 -0.53 29.77 5.03
C GLY A 461 -0.23 29.43 3.57
N TYR A 462 0.03 28.15 3.26
CA TYR A 462 0.17 27.67 1.88
C TYR A 462 -1.09 28.00 1.05
N VAL A 463 -0.89 28.39 -0.20
CA VAL A 463 -1.96 28.83 -1.12
C VAL A 463 -2.06 27.86 -2.28
N TRP A 464 -3.12 27.06 -2.34
CA TRP A 464 -3.41 26.18 -3.46
C TRP A 464 -4.14 26.95 -4.57
N GLN A 465 -3.78 26.68 -5.82
CA GLN A 465 -4.58 27.05 -6.99
C GLN A 465 -5.49 25.88 -7.34
N ILE A 466 -6.80 26.10 -7.26
CA ILE A 466 -7.80 25.04 -7.34
C ILE A 466 -8.89 25.47 -8.32
N LYS A 467 -9.43 24.52 -9.10
CA LYS A 467 -10.56 24.79 -9.98
C LYS A 467 -11.75 25.36 -9.17
N PRO A 468 -12.57 26.23 -9.75
CA PRO A 468 -13.80 26.67 -9.10
C PRO A 468 -14.72 25.47 -8.82
N GLY A 469 -15.31 25.42 -7.64
CA GLY A 469 -16.09 24.27 -7.18
C GLY A 469 -16.42 24.35 -5.70
N VAL A 470 -17.11 23.33 -5.20
CA VAL A 470 -17.40 23.16 -3.78
C VAL A 470 -16.55 22.01 -3.25
N TYR A 471 -15.87 22.24 -2.14
CA TYR A 471 -14.90 21.33 -1.56
C TYR A 471 -15.23 20.95 -0.12
N HIS A 472 -14.82 19.74 0.24
CA HIS A 472 -14.75 19.17 1.58
C HIS A 472 -13.29 19.11 1.99
N LEU A 473 -12.96 19.64 3.17
CA LEU A 473 -11.61 19.68 3.71
C LEU A 473 -11.57 18.83 4.97
N GLU A 474 -10.67 17.85 5.00
CA GLU A 474 -10.26 17.12 6.20
C GLU A 474 -8.84 17.55 6.57
N THR A 475 -8.58 17.94 7.82
CA THR A 475 -7.24 18.40 8.23
C THR A 475 -6.92 18.21 9.71
N LEU A 476 -5.64 18.03 10.02
CA LEU A 476 -5.06 17.89 11.37
C LEU A 476 -3.67 18.55 11.41
N PRO A 477 -3.19 18.96 12.59
CA PRO A 477 -1.77 19.26 12.77
C PRO A 477 -0.89 18.06 12.36
N ALA A 478 0.21 18.34 11.68
CA ALA A 478 1.16 17.30 11.26
C ALA A 478 1.74 16.55 12.46
N GLY A 479 2.04 15.25 12.28
CA GLY A 479 2.55 14.37 13.33
C GLY A 479 1.49 13.81 14.30
N ILE A 480 0.24 14.27 14.25
CA ILE A 480 -0.86 13.64 14.98
C ILE A 480 -1.50 12.58 14.09
N ARG A 481 -1.51 11.32 14.54
CA ARG A 481 -2.13 10.19 13.82
C ARG A 481 -3.26 9.60 14.64
N GLY A 482 -4.21 8.93 13.96
CA GLY A 482 -5.22 8.10 14.61
C GLY A 482 -6.38 8.83 15.29
N VAL A 483 -6.43 10.16 15.27
CA VAL A 483 -7.59 10.98 15.65
C VAL A 483 -8.42 11.36 14.43
N ASP A 484 -9.70 11.65 14.62
CA ASP A 484 -10.56 12.12 13.52
C ASP A 484 -10.16 13.54 13.08
N PRO A 485 -9.95 13.78 11.77
CA PRO A 485 -9.61 15.10 11.28
C PRO A 485 -10.78 16.08 11.42
N ILE A 486 -10.46 17.37 11.58
CA ILE A 486 -11.47 18.41 11.45
C ILE A 486 -11.99 18.38 10.02
N LYS A 487 -13.31 18.32 9.89
CA LYS A 487 -14.01 18.32 8.60
C LYS A 487 -14.69 19.66 8.40
N LEU A 488 -14.39 20.32 7.29
CA LEU A 488 -15.07 21.52 6.83
C LEU A 488 -15.70 21.24 5.47
N ASP A 489 -17.02 21.25 5.44
CA ASP A 489 -17.80 21.06 4.22
C ASP A 489 -18.11 22.38 3.53
N ASN A 490 -18.54 22.30 2.28
CA ASN A 490 -19.09 23.41 1.51
C ASN A 490 -18.12 24.60 1.30
N ILE A 491 -16.82 24.32 1.17
CA ILE A 491 -15.81 25.34 0.84
C ILE A 491 -15.97 25.72 -0.63
N LYS A 492 -16.64 26.85 -0.88
CA LYS A 492 -16.88 27.35 -2.24
C LYS A 492 -15.68 28.14 -2.78
N ILE A 493 -15.01 27.61 -3.79
CA ILE A 493 -13.92 28.28 -4.51
C ILE A 493 -14.48 28.86 -5.83
N GLU A 494 -14.22 30.14 -6.08
CA GLU A 494 -14.63 30.83 -7.30
C GLU A 494 -13.41 31.31 -8.08
N SER A 495 -13.52 31.38 -9.41
CA SER A 495 -12.42 31.80 -10.30
C SER A 495 -11.89 33.18 -9.91
N GLY A 496 -10.57 33.31 -9.75
CA GLY A 496 -9.91 34.55 -9.38
C GLY A 496 -10.09 35.00 -7.93
N LYS A 497 -10.89 34.30 -7.10
CA LYS A 497 -11.04 34.61 -5.67
C LYS A 497 -10.09 33.80 -4.81
N THR A 498 -9.75 34.35 -3.64
CA THR A 498 -9.05 33.62 -2.57
C THR A 498 -10.03 33.35 -1.44
N VAL A 499 -10.12 32.09 -1.01
CA VAL A 499 -10.76 31.70 0.22
C VAL A 499 -9.69 31.46 1.28
N GLU A 500 -9.79 32.12 2.42
CA GLU A 500 -8.88 31.92 3.54
C GLU A 500 -9.59 31.18 4.68
N LYS A 501 -8.94 30.16 5.24
CA LYS A 501 -9.42 29.40 6.40
C LYS A 501 -8.33 29.32 7.45
N THR A 502 -8.69 29.64 8.70
CA THR A 502 -7.82 29.48 9.86
C THR A 502 -8.52 28.53 10.84
N LEU A 503 -7.81 27.52 11.33
CA LEU A 503 -8.30 26.55 12.30
C LEU A 503 -7.34 26.50 13.49
N ASP A 504 -7.87 26.66 14.69
CA ASP A 504 -7.10 26.61 15.93
C ASP A 504 -7.44 25.32 16.69
N PHE A 505 -6.42 24.68 17.23
CA PHE A 505 -6.52 23.44 17.98
C PHE A 505 -5.83 23.61 19.32
N ASP A 506 -6.44 23.09 20.37
CA ASP A 506 -5.75 22.94 21.64
C ASP A 506 -4.94 21.65 21.57
N GLN A 507 -3.62 21.76 21.54
CA GLN A 507 -2.72 20.61 21.48
C GLN A 507 -2.09 20.42 22.85
N SER A 508 -2.09 19.19 23.35
CA SER A 508 -1.41 18.85 24.59
C SER A 508 -0.18 18.01 24.31
N THR A 509 0.78 18.03 25.22
CA THR A 509 2.03 17.30 25.12
C THR A 509 2.11 16.28 26.25
N LEU A 510 2.43 15.04 25.93
CA LEU A 510 2.76 13.99 26.87
C LEU A 510 4.26 13.74 26.85
N HIS A 511 4.93 14.01 27.96
CA HIS A 511 6.32 13.67 28.19
C HIS A 511 6.39 12.36 28.95
N ILE A 512 7.12 11.40 28.39
CA ILE A 512 7.23 10.05 28.94
C ILE A 512 8.68 9.79 29.28
N MET A 513 8.95 9.34 30.50
CA MET A 513 10.22 8.74 30.88
C MET A 513 9.96 7.34 31.37
N ALA A 514 10.85 6.40 31.06
CA ALA A 514 10.84 5.10 31.71
C ALA A 514 12.20 4.76 32.31
N THR A 515 12.16 4.14 33.49
CA THR A 515 13.35 3.63 34.17
C THR A 515 13.19 2.16 34.49
N GLU A 516 14.30 1.44 34.54
CA GLU A 516 14.40 0.07 35.00
C GLU A 516 15.45 0.03 36.10
N ASN A 517 15.06 -0.38 37.31
CA ASN A 517 15.92 -0.38 38.50
C ASN A 517 16.64 0.97 38.71
N GLY A 518 15.93 2.08 38.48
CA GLY A 518 16.43 3.45 38.63
C GLY A 518 17.29 3.99 37.47
N LYS A 519 17.61 3.17 36.45
CA LYS A 519 18.36 3.58 35.26
C LYS A 519 17.43 3.79 34.07
N PRO A 520 17.75 4.65 33.08
CA PRO A 520 16.93 4.81 31.88
C PRO A 520 16.67 3.47 31.20
N ALA A 521 15.41 3.16 30.92
CA ALA A 521 15.01 1.91 30.29
C ALA A 521 14.85 2.07 28.78
N VAL A 522 15.11 0.99 28.06
CA VAL A 522 14.72 0.86 26.66
C VAL A 522 13.30 0.28 26.63
N VAL A 523 12.33 1.02 26.07
CA VAL A 523 10.91 0.62 26.10
C VAL A 523 10.23 0.80 24.74
N GLN A 524 9.14 0.09 24.55
CA GLN A 524 8.13 0.41 23.55
C GLN A 524 7.02 1.25 24.20
N ILE A 525 6.59 2.30 23.52
CA ILE A 525 5.52 3.19 23.96
C ILE A 525 4.37 3.10 22.97
N LYS A 526 3.17 2.88 23.49
CA LYS A 526 1.93 2.91 22.73
C LYS A 526 0.92 3.83 23.43
N VAL A 527 0.23 4.67 22.66
CA VAL A 527 -0.86 5.50 23.16
C VAL A 527 -2.11 5.18 22.34
N GLU A 528 -3.19 4.85 23.04
CA GLU A 528 -4.47 4.49 22.45
C GLU A 528 -5.52 5.53 22.82
N ASN A 529 -6.31 5.99 21.85
CA ASN A 529 -7.49 6.80 22.15
C ASN A 529 -8.60 5.89 22.71
N VAL A 530 -9.06 6.18 23.94
CA VAL A 530 -10.00 5.31 24.66
C VAL A 530 -11.38 5.29 24.01
N ALA A 531 -11.84 6.44 23.50
CA ALA A 531 -13.15 6.55 22.87
C ALA A 531 -13.22 5.81 21.53
N MET A 532 -12.12 5.84 20.76
CA MET A 532 -12.05 5.23 19.42
C MET A 532 -11.51 3.80 19.42
N ASN A 533 -10.97 3.33 20.55
CA ASN A 533 -10.24 2.07 20.66
C ASN A 533 -9.16 1.91 19.57
N LYS A 534 -8.39 2.98 19.32
CA LYS A 534 -7.43 3.07 18.22
C LYS A 534 -6.07 3.56 18.71
N THR A 535 -5.01 2.90 18.27
CA THR A 535 -3.63 3.36 18.48
C THR A 535 -3.41 4.68 17.73
N VAL A 536 -3.07 5.73 18.47
CA VAL A 536 -2.75 7.06 17.92
C VAL A 536 -1.25 7.30 17.84
N PHE A 537 -0.48 6.58 18.65
CA PHE A 537 0.97 6.66 18.68
C PHE A 537 1.56 5.30 19.05
N ASP A 538 2.61 4.88 18.35
CA ASP A 538 3.37 3.66 18.60
C ASP A 538 4.81 3.88 18.14
N THR A 539 5.77 3.59 19.00
CA THR A 539 7.20 3.66 18.65
C THR A 539 7.55 2.40 17.83
N SER A 540 7.71 2.55 16.52
CA SER A 540 8.12 1.45 15.62
C SER A 540 9.49 0.85 15.95
N THR A 541 10.32 1.56 16.72
CA THR A 541 11.61 1.12 17.26
C THR A 541 11.69 1.37 18.76
N TYR A 542 12.49 0.59 19.48
CA TYR A 542 12.70 0.76 20.92
C TYR A 542 13.21 2.17 21.24
N SER A 543 12.56 2.83 22.19
CA SER A 543 12.91 4.19 22.60
C SER A 543 13.86 4.14 23.79
N THR A 544 15.04 4.74 23.65
CA THR A 544 15.98 4.96 24.74
C THR A 544 15.87 6.42 25.19
N PHE A 545 15.64 6.68 26.47
CA PHE A 545 15.49 8.05 27.01
C PHE A 545 16.83 8.78 27.20
N THR A 546 17.81 8.56 26.32
CA THR A 546 19.13 9.17 26.43
C THR A 546 19.61 9.68 25.07
N MET A 547 19.59 10.99 24.89
CA MET A 547 20.24 11.67 23.75
C MET A 547 21.46 12.41 24.32
N ASN A 548 22.68 12.04 23.89
CA ASN A 548 23.93 12.68 24.33
C ASN A 548 24.15 12.69 25.87
N GLY A 549 23.71 11.64 26.59
CA GLY A 549 23.84 11.57 28.05
C GLY A 549 22.83 12.42 28.83
N VAL A 550 21.94 13.15 28.15
CA VAL A 550 20.83 13.90 28.74
C VAL A 550 19.59 13.02 28.76
N LYS A 551 18.95 12.91 29.94
CA LYS A 551 17.64 12.25 30.09
C LYS A 551 16.58 13.12 29.44
N THR A 552 16.20 12.82 28.20
CA THR A 552 15.14 13.55 27.51
C THR A 552 13.86 12.70 27.52
N PRO A 553 12.74 13.20 28.06
CA PRO A 553 11.47 12.50 27.94
C PRO A 553 11.10 12.35 26.46
N TYR A 554 10.44 11.24 26.14
CA TYR A 554 9.84 11.07 24.83
C TYR A 554 8.59 11.97 24.74
N GLU A 555 8.53 12.80 23.71
CA GLU A 555 7.45 13.76 23.50
C GLU A 555 6.40 13.20 22.54
N VAL A 556 5.14 13.13 23.00
CA VAL A 556 3.98 12.76 22.17
C VAL A 556 2.98 13.92 22.17
N LYS A 557 2.64 14.44 21.00
CA LYS A 557 1.63 15.49 20.85
C LYS A 557 0.27 14.89 20.55
N LEU A 558 -0.73 15.28 21.34
CA LEU A 558 -2.08 14.72 21.29
C LEU A 558 -3.13 15.84 21.24
N LEU A 559 -4.27 15.55 20.64
CA LEU A 559 -5.46 16.40 20.78
C LEU A 559 -6.12 16.14 22.15
N PRO A 560 -7.01 17.03 22.64
CA PRO A 560 -7.68 16.85 23.91
C PRO A 560 -8.53 15.58 23.87
N GLY A 561 -8.57 14.84 24.98
CA GLY A 561 -9.27 13.57 25.03
C GLY A 561 -8.72 12.62 26.08
N LYS A 562 -9.31 11.42 26.14
CA LYS A 562 -8.91 10.34 27.05
C LYS A 562 -8.07 9.33 26.30
N TYR A 563 -6.88 9.06 26.81
CA TYR A 563 -5.94 8.14 26.19
C TYR A 563 -5.47 7.09 27.18
N ARG A 564 -5.09 5.91 26.69
CA ARG A 564 -4.41 4.88 27.46
C ARG A 564 -2.93 4.87 27.05
N LEU A 565 -2.07 5.21 27.99
CA LEU A 565 -0.62 5.08 27.86
C LEU A 565 -0.23 3.65 28.23
N ILE A 566 0.45 2.97 27.31
CA ILE A 566 1.01 1.63 27.52
C ILE A 566 2.52 1.71 27.30
N VAL A 567 3.29 1.24 28.28
CA VAL A 567 4.76 1.19 28.22
C VAL A 567 5.22 -0.22 28.54
N GLN A 568 6.10 -0.78 27.72
CA GLN A 568 6.57 -2.16 27.86
C GLN A 568 8.08 -2.25 27.65
N ILE A 569 8.75 -3.09 28.44
CA ILE A 569 10.15 -3.48 28.18
C ILE A 569 10.13 -4.62 27.14
N PRO A 570 10.73 -4.42 25.96
CA PRO A 570 10.72 -5.41 24.89
C PRO A 570 11.50 -6.67 25.28
N ASN A 571 11.11 -7.82 24.71
CA ASN A 571 11.77 -9.11 24.91
C ASN A 571 11.95 -9.50 26.40
N SER A 572 11.01 -9.09 27.25
CA SER A 572 11.00 -9.41 28.68
C SER A 572 9.65 -9.97 29.10
N SER A 573 9.63 -10.75 30.18
CA SER A 573 8.39 -11.18 30.84
C SER A 573 7.93 -10.18 31.92
N ILE A 574 8.43 -8.94 31.88
CA ILE A 574 8.00 -7.88 32.78
C ILE A 574 6.61 -7.39 32.31
N PRO A 575 5.59 -7.32 33.18
CA PRO A 575 4.27 -6.83 32.80
C PRO A 575 4.34 -5.41 32.21
N SER A 576 3.57 -5.15 31.17
CA SER A 576 3.42 -3.80 30.61
C SER A 576 2.76 -2.87 31.63
N TYR A 577 3.26 -1.64 31.73
CA TYR A 577 2.57 -0.55 32.39
C TYR A 577 1.39 -0.08 31.53
N SER A 578 0.26 0.22 32.16
CA SER A 578 -0.92 0.79 31.49
C SER A 578 -1.64 1.77 32.41
N GLU A 579 -1.91 2.98 31.92
CA GLU A 579 -2.65 4.02 32.65
C GLU A 579 -3.56 4.82 31.71
N ASN A 580 -4.77 5.18 32.15
CA ASN A 580 -5.59 6.14 31.44
C ASN A 580 -5.17 7.57 31.83
N VAL A 581 -4.93 8.42 30.83
CA VAL A 581 -4.51 9.81 30.99
C VAL A 581 -5.50 10.71 30.24
N ASP A 582 -6.06 11.68 30.96
CA ASP A 582 -6.99 12.67 30.42
C ASP A 582 -6.21 13.94 30.06
N PHE A 583 -6.36 14.42 28.82
CA PHE A 583 -5.74 15.65 28.36
C PHE A 583 -6.82 16.70 28.14
N SER A 584 -6.81 17.75 28.97
CA SER A 584 -7.39 19.05 28.61
C SER A 584 -6.42 19.76 27.67
N GLY A 585 -6.92 20.44 26.65
CA GLY A 585 -6.08 21.08 25.63
C GLY A 585 -5.07 22.08 26.19
N GLY A 586 -3.90 22.18 25.55
CA GLY A 586 -2.86 23.17 25.89
C GLY A 586 -2.01 22.84 27.12
N ILE A 587 -2.10 21.63 27.66
CA ILE A 587 -1.31 21.21 28.84
C ILE A 587 -0.13 20.32 28.44
N THR A 588 0.90 20.31 29.28
CA THR A 588 1.94 19.27 29.27
C THR A 588 1.71 18.32 30.44
N VAL A 589 1.66 17.02 30.16
CA VAL A 589 1.58 15.96 31.17
C VAL A 589 2.90 15.22 31.24
N GLU A 590 3.48 15.16 32.43
CA GLU A 590 4.71 14.41 32.70
C GLU A 590 4.36 13.03 33.25
N LYS A 591 4.88 11.97 32.63
CA LYS A 591 4.72 10.58 33.08
C LYS A 591 6.07 9.90 33.22
N THR A 592 6.36 9.44 34.42
CA THR A 592 7.53 8.59 34.70
C THR A 592 7.06 7.19 35.05
N VAL A 593 7.48 6.21 34.26
CA VAL A 593 7.17 4.79 34.44
C VAL A 593 8.41 4.08 34.98
N ALA A 594 8.32 3.56 36.20
CA ALA A 594 9.41 2.79 36.80
C ALA A 594 9.11 1.29 36.70
N PHE A 595 10.04 0.54 36.15
CA PHE A 595 10.06 -0.91 36.16
C PHE A 595 11.08 -1.41 37.19
N GLU A 596 10.68 -2.38 37.98
CA GLU A 596 11.56 -3.12 38.87
C GLU A 596 11.71 -4.53 38.33
N SER A 597 12.95 -4.97 38.11
CA SER A 597 13.24 -6.25 37.49
C SER A 597 14.48 -6.90 38.09
N GLY A 598 14.54 -8.22 38.09
CA GLY A 598 15.75 -8.99 38.37
C GLY A 598 16.00 -10.03 37.28
N THR A 599 17.10 -10.76 37.40
CA THR A 599 17.48 -11.84 36.47
C THR A 599 17.54 -13.17 37.20
N MET A 600 16.79 -14.16 36.71
CA MET A 600 16.92 -15.54 37.14
C MET A 600 17.87 -16.27 36.18
N ARG A 601 18.98 -16.81 36.69
CA ARG A 601 19.92 -17.64 35.97
C ARG A 601 19.63 -19.10 36.22
N VAL A 602 19.27 -19.85 35.18
CA VAL A 602 18.91 -21.26 35.32
C VAL A 602 19.94 -22.16 34.65
N THR A 603 20.45 -23.13 35.41
CA THR A 603 21.37 -24.17 34.93
C THR A 603 20.82 -25.55 35.29
N ALA A 604 20.69 -26.43 34.31
CA ALA A 604 20.33 -27.83 34.52
C ALA A 604 21.55 -28.73 34.35
N LEU A 605 21.87 -29.55 35.37
CA LEU A 605 23.01 -30.47 35.35
C LEU A 605 22.54 -31.92 35.43
N VAL A 606 23.13 -32.83 34.66
CA VAL A 606 22.98 -34.28 34.83
C VAL A 606 24.36 -34.90 34.93
N GLY A 607 24.63 -35.64 36.01
CA GLY A 607 25.97 -36.17 36.27
C GLY A 607 27.06 -35.09 36.34
N GLY A 608 26.70 -33.88 36.81
CA GLY A 608 27.60 -32.73 36.91
C GLY A 608 27.89 -31.98 35.61
N LYS A 609 27.25 -32.35 34.49
CA LYS A 609 27.40 -31.67 33.19
C LYS A 609 26.12 -30.95 32.80
N SER A 610 26.25 -29.77 32.20
CA SER A 610 25.12 -29.03 31.64
C SER A 610 24.41 -29.84 30.56
N VAL A 611 23.08 -29.83 30.59
CA VAL A 611 22.23 -30.56 29.65
C VAL A 611 21.18 -29.65 29.03
N THR A 612 20.58 -30.13 27.95
CA THR A 612 19.42 -29.46 27.36
C THR A 612 18.23 -29.58 28.30
N ALA A 613 17.56 -28.47 28.63
CA ALA A 613 16.41 -28.48 29.52
C ALA A 613 15.28 -27.55 29.04
N GLY A 614 14.04 -27.93 29.34
CA GLY A 614 12.90 -27.03 29.28
C GLY A 614 12.76 -26.29 30.60
N VAL A 615 12.52 -24.97 30.53
CA VAL A 615 12.30 -24.11 31.70
C VAL A 615 10.94 -23.45 31.61
N ASN A 616 10.16 -23.57 32.68
CA ASN A 616 8.89 -22.89 32.87
C ASN A 616 8.96 -22.05 34.15
N ILE A 617 8.52 -20.80 34.09
CA ILE A 617 8.47 -19.91 35.25
C ILE A 617 7.06 -19.35 35.40
N ARG A 618 6.55 -19.45 36.62
CA ARG A 618 5.25 -18.93 37.04
C ARG A 618 5.44 -17.91 38.14
N LYS A 619 4.55 -16.93 38.22
CA LYS A 619 4.44 -16.13 39.44
C LYS A 619 3.96 -17.05 40.58
N ALA A 620 4.55 -16.92 41.76
CA ALA A 620 4.20 -17.79 42.90
C ALA A 620 2.68 -17.77 43.15
N GLY A 621 2.07 -18.96 43.19
CA GLY A 621 0.63 -19.13 43.36
C GLY A 621 -0.23 -18.93 42.10
N SER A 622 0.36 -18.61 40.94
CA SER A 622 -0.33 -18.54 39.64
C SER A 622 -0.23 -19.87 38.89
N PRO A 623 -1.34 -20.38 38.31
CA PRO A 623 -1.30 -21.56 37.46
C PRO A 623 -0.74 -21.27 36.04
N LYS A 624 -0.65 -19.99 35.66
CA LYS A 624 -0.23 -19.56 34.32
C LYS A 624 1.27 -19.31 34.24
N ASP A 625 1.92 -19.94 33.26
CA ASP A 625 3.30 -19.67 32.87
C ASP A 625 3.44 -18.25 32.31
N ILE A 626 4.41 -17.50 32.84
CA ILE A 626 4.78 -16.16 32.34
C ILE A 626 6.04 -16.22 31.46
N PHE A 627 6.71 -17.36 31.49
CA PHE A 627 7.87 -17.68 30.69
C PHE A 627 7.93 -19.19 30.50
N ALA A 628 8.12 -19.64 29.25
CA ALA A 628 8.26 -21.03 28.88
C ALA A 628 9.22 -21.11 27.69
N THR A 629 10.12 -22.08 27.68
CA THR A 629 11.12 -22.23 26.62
C THR A 629 10.85 -23.47 25.79
N MET A 630 11.21 -23.42 24.50
CA MET A 630 11.66 -24.65 23.82
C MET A 630 12.94 -25.14 24.50
N PRO A 631 13.24 -26.45 24.47
CA PRO A 631 14.44 -26.99 25.12
C PRO A 631 15.69 -26.21 24.69
N TYR A 632 16.41 -25.59 25.63
CA TYR A 632 17.64 -24.85 25.31
C TYR A 632 18.84 -25.73 25.60
N VAL A 633 19.85 -25.70 24.73
CA VAL A 633 21.11 -26.42 24.94
C VAL A 633 21.85 -25.68 26.04
N GLY A 634 22.04 -26.33 27.19
CA GLY A 634 23.01 -25.87 28.18
C GLY A 634 24.41 -26.12 27.66
N ASP A 635 24.92 -25.26 26.78
CA ASP A 635 26.33 -24.94 26.81
C ASP A 635 26.67 -24.41 28.22
N ALA A 636 27.95 -24.30 28.59
CA ALA A 636 28.36 -23.94 29.97
C ALA A 636 27.80 -22.58 30.49
N THR A 637 27.02 -21.88 29.67
CA THR A 637 26.31 -20.64 29.91
C THR A 637 24.90 -20.87 30.50
N PRO A 638 24.63 -20.36 31.72
CA PRO A 638 23.29 -20.36 32.31
C PRO A 638 22.27 -19.59 31.46
N MET A 639 21.02 -20.02 31.48
CA MET A 639 19.93 -19.29 30.86
C MET A 639 19.55 -18.06 31.70
N ASN A 640 19.64 -16.87 31.12
CA ASN A 640 19.21 -15.63 31.77
C ASN A 640 17.76 -15.31 31.43
N VAL A 641 16.88 -15.30 32.43
CA VAL A 641 15.49 -14.86 32.28
C VAL A 641 15.25 -13.59 33.08
N LYS A 642 14.87 -12.52 32.39
CA LYS A 642 14.57 -11.23 33.03
C LYS A 642 13.09 -11.15 33.39
N LEU A 643 12.80 -10.96 34.67
CA LEU A 643 11.45 -10.96 35.23
C LEU A 643 11.23 -9.69 36.06
N GLY A 644 9.98 -9.32 36.30
CA GLY A 644 9.66 -8.29 37.28
C GLY A 644 10.15 -8.68 38.69
N ALA A 645 10.25 -7.71 39.60
CA ALA A 645 10.49 -8.03 41.01
C ALA A 645 9.27 -8.78 41.58
N GLY A 646 9.52 -9.82 42.38
CA GLY A 646 8.45 -10.64 42.96
C GLY A 646 8.88 -12.05 43.32
N HIS A 647 7.88 -12.91 43.54
CA HIS A 647 8.09 -14.32 43.88
C HIS A 647 7.68 -15.23 42.73
N TYR A 648 8.49 -16.26 42.47
CA TYR A 648 8.34 -17.13 41.31
C TYR A 648 8.48 -18.61 41.65
N ASP A 649 7.73 -19.44 40.93
CA ASP A 649 7.91 -20.89 40.92
C ASP A 649 8.66 -21.26 39.63
N LEU A 650 9.82 -21.91 39.77
CA LEU A 650 10.67 -22.38 38.69
C LEU A 650 10.47 -23.88 38.48
N SER A 651 10.28 -24.28 37.24
CA SER A 651 10.10 -25.65 36.80
C SER A 651 11.12 -26.00 35.74
N VAL A 652 11.96 -27.01 35.98
CA VAL A 652 13.02 -27.43 35.05
C VAL A 652 12.95 -28.92 34.80
N ILE A 653 13.03 -29.31 33.52
CA ILE A 653 13.06 -30.71 33.10
C ILE A 653 14.13 -30.91 32.02
N PRO A 654 15.13 -31.78 32.24
CA PRO A 654 16.06 -32.18 31.19
C PRO A 654 15.35 -32.89 30.05
N VAL A 655 15.74 -32.59 28.83
CA VAL A 655 15.07 -33.09 27.61
C VAL A 655 15.89 -34.22 27.01
N GLY A 656 15.20 -35.29 26.59
CA GLY A 656 15.83 -36.46 25.99
C GLY A 656 16.53 -37.38 27.01
N ILE A 657 16.24 -37.25 28.31
CA ILE A 657 16.83 -38.07 29.37
C ILE A 657 15.71 -38.80 30.10
N GLU A 658 15.52 -40.08 29.78
CA GLU A 658 14.53 -40.93 30.44
C GLU A 658 14.90 -41.22 31.90
N GLY A 659 13.87 -41.33 32.76
CA GLY A 659 14.03 -41.55 34.20
C GLY A 659 14.29 -40.30 35.03
N VAL A 660 14.39 -39.13 34.38
CA VAL A 660 14.50 -37.83 35.07
C VAL A 660 13.13 -37.17 35.16
N VAL A 661 12.74 -36.77 36.38
CA VAL A 661 11.49 -36.04 36.64
C VAL A 661 11.75 -34.54 36.72
N GLN A 662 10.73 -33.76 36.35
CA GLN A 662 10.72 -32.31 36.52
C GLN A 662 11.02 -31.93 37.98
N LYS A 663 11.94 -31.00 38.18
CA LYS A 663 12.16 -30.35 39.47
C LYS A 663 11.43 -29.02 39.52
N VAL A 664 10.78 -28.75 40.65
CA VAL A 664 10.07 -27.51 40.90
C VAL A 664 10.63 -26.87 42.15
N ILE A 665 11.08 -25.63 42.02
CA ILE A 665 11.49 -24.77 43.14
C ILE A 665 10.40 -23.72 43.29
N LYS A 666 9.84 -23.59 44.49
CA LYS A 666 8.72 -22.68 44.76
C LYS A 666 9.18 -21.43 45.47
N ASN A 667 8.45 -20.34 45.23
CA ASN A 667 8.57 -19.08 45.98
C ASN A 667 9.99 -18.47 45.99
N ILE A 668 10.70 -18.54 44.85
CA ILE A 668 11.99 -17.86 44.66
C ILE A 668 11.74 -16.36 44.68
N GLU A 669 12.36 -15.65 45.62
CA GLU A 669 12.32 -14.19 45.70
C GLU A 669 13.31 -13.57 44.70
N LEU A 670 12.82 -12.71 43.82
CA LEU A 670 13.62 -11.93 42.90
C LEU A 670 13.49 -10.43 43.24
N LYS A 671 14.57 -9.84 43.74
CA LYS A 671 14.62 -8.41 44.14
C LYS A 671 14.99 -7.52 42.95
N PRO A 672 14.61 -6.23 42.95
CA PRO A 672 15.04 -5.27 41.93
C PRO A 672 16.57 -5.23 41.78
N GLY A 673 17.07 -5.35 40.56
CA GLY A 673 18.50 -5.37 40.21
C GLY A 673 19.26 -6.64 40.62
N SER A 674 18.61 -7.60 41.28
CA SER A 674 19.27 -8.83 41.73
C SER A 674 19.44 -9.85 40.60
N VAL A 675 20.45 -10.71 40.77
CA VAL A 675 20.62 -11.92 39.96
C VAL A 675 20.52 -13.11 40.91
N VAL A 676 19.61 -14.04 40.62
CA VAL A 676 19.43 -15.27 41.40
C VAL A 676 19.86 -16.45 40.53
N ASP A 677 20.82 -17.23 41.02
CA ASP A 677 21.35 -18.41 40.33
C ASP A 677 20.67 -19.68 40.85
N GLU A 678 19.96 -20.37 39.95
CA GLU A 678 19.28 -21.63 40.21
C GLU A 678 19.98 -22.74 39.42
N VAL A 679 20.74 -23.57 40.16
CA VAL A 679 21.45 -24.72 39.60
C VAL A 679 20.74 -26.00 40.04
N LEU A 680 20.10 -26.68 39.10
CA LEU A 680 19.34 -27.90 39.36
C LEU A 680 20.10 -29.11 38.85
N SER A 681 20.63 -29.90 39.77
CA SER A 681 21.27 -31.18 39.47
C SER A 681 20.25 -32.32 39.46
N PHE A 682 20.28 -33.15 38.41
CA PHE A 682 19.41 -34.31 38.22
C PHE A 682 20.25 -35.59 38.24
N GLU A 683 19.74 -36.60 38.92
CA GLU A 683 20.34 -37.94 38.96
C GLU A 683 19.58 -38.84 37.99
N VAL A 684 20.31 -39.63 37.19
CA VAL A 684 19.72 -40.68 36.36
C VAL A 684 19.71 -41.95 37.21
N LYS A 685 18.53 -42.47 37.53
CA LYS A 685 18.43 -43.76 38.24
C LYS A 685 19.04 -44.88 37.38
N PRO A 686 19.71 -45.87 37.97
CA PRO A 686 20.19 -47.04 37.23
C PRO A 686 19.02 -47.72 36.52
N ILE A 687 19.21 -48.05 35.24
CA ILE A 687 18.24 -48.81 34.47
C ILE A 687 18.23 -50.24 35.02
N ALA A 688 17.16 -50.61 35.74
CA ALA A 688 16.93 -51.96 36.20
C ALA A 688 16.09 -52.73 35.18
N ALA A 689 16.41 -53.99 34.95
CA ALA A 689 15.55 -54.88 34.20
C ALA A 689 14.22 -55.09 34.95
N ASP A 690 13.12 -55.25 34.21
CA ASP A 690 11.83 -55.62 34.78
C ASP A 690 11.81 -57.08 35.26
N ALA A 691 10.65 -57.55 35.76
CA ALA A 691 10.49 -58.89 36.31
C ALA A 691 10.82 -60.01 35.29
N ASP A 692 10.75 -59.70 33.99
CA ASP A 692 11.03 -60.63 32.88
C ASP A 692 12.46 -60.49 32.35
N GLY A 693 13.29 -59.66 33.00
CA GLY A 693 14.68 -59.43 32.61
C GLY A 693 14.82 -58.50 31.40
N LEU A 694 13.80 -57.69 31.08
CA LEU A 694 13.83 -56.73 29.97
C LEU A 694 14.19 -55.33 30.48
N GLU A 695 15.16 -54.72 29.84
CA GLU A 695 15.57 -53.34 30.08
C GLU A 695 14.82 -52.44 29.11
N GLN A 696 13.70 -51.90 29.55
CA GLN A 696 12.84 -51.03 28.74
C GLN A 696 13.58 -49.75 28.35
N ASN A 697 13.32 -49.27 27.12
CA ASN A 697 13.92 -48.05 26.56
C ASN A 697 15.44 -47.98 26.75
N THR A 698 16.11 -49.09 26.45
CA THR A 698 17.54 -49.27 26.68
C THR A 698 18.20 -49.86 25.45
N ASP A 699 19.30 -49.26 25.03
CA ASP A 699 20.25 -49.82 24.08
C ASP A 699 21.55 -50.20 24.80
N ARG A 700 22.13 -51.34 24.42
CA ARG A 700 23.49 -51.73 24.79
C ARG A 700 24.37 -51.68 23.54
N PRO A 701 24.88 -50.53 23.10
CA PRO A 701 25.46 -50.39 21.77
C PRO A 701 26.74 -51.23 21.58
N ARG A 702 26.98 -51.67 20.33
CA ARG A 702 28.16 -52.41 19.85
C ARG A 702 28.20 -53.87 20.31
N ARG A 703 29.28 -54.57 19.92
CA ARG A 703 29.59 -55.99 20.23
C ARG A 703 28.61 -56.99 19.62
N ASP A 704 27.83 -56.54 18.64
CA ASP A 704 26.89 -57.35 17.88
C ASP A 704 27.66 -58.37 17.03
N PHE A 705 27.23 -59.63 17.08
CA PHE A 705 27.81 -60.71 16.27
C PHE A 705 26.75 -61.42 15.40
N LYS A 706 25.47 -61.18 15.68
CA LYS A 706 24.38 -61.78 14.93
C LYS A 706 23.18 -60.83 14.91
N HIS A 707 22.67 -60.61 13.71
CA HIS A 707 21.48 -59.82 13.43
C HIS A 707 20.33 -60.75 13.07
N ILE A 708 19.17 -60.50 13.65
CA ILE A 708 17.95 -61.28 13.44
C ILE A 708 16.82 -60.28 13.22
N ILE A 709 15.93 -60.60 12.28
CA ILE A 709 14.66 -59.87 12.09
C ILE A 709 13.57 -60.72 12.75
N PRO A 710 13.01 -60.30 13.91
CA PRO A 710 11.96 -61.05 14.58
C PRO A 710 10.69 -61.21 13.73
N ALA A 711 9.92 -62.26 14.02
CA ALA A 711 8.67 -62.56 13.31
C ALA A 711 7.54 -61.57 13.66
N SER A 712 7.60 -60.93 14.84
CA SER A 712 6.63 -59.95 15.34
C SER A 712 7.34 -58.84 16.14
N ASP A 713 6.61 -57.77 16.46
CA ASP A 713 7.08 -56.67 17.32
C ASP A 713 7.09 -57.08 18.80
N ASP A 714 7.99 -57.99 19.16
CA ASP A 714 8.12 -58.53 20.52
C ASP A 714 9.59 -58.74 20.91
N ALA A 715 10.05 -58.01 21.92
CA ALA A 715 11.43 -58.06 22.43
C ALA A 715 11.79 -59.43 23.04
N VAL A 716 10.81 -60.20 23.52
CA VAL A 716 11.01 -61.54 24.10
C VAL A 716 11.59 -62.50 23.05
N LEU A 717 11.32 -62.27 21.76
CA LEU A 717 11.93 -63.06 20.67
C LEU A 717 13.45 -62.86 20.59
N CYS A 718 13.93 -61.64 20.89
CA CYS A 718 15.36 -61.35 20.92
C CYS A 718 16.03 -61.94 22.16
N GLN A 719 15.33 -61.91 23.30
CA GLN A 719 15.73 -62.59 24.53
C GLN A 719 15.89 -64.09 24.31
N LYS A 720 14.88 -64.75 23.75
CA LYS A 720 14.90 -66.17 23.43
C LYS A 720 16.02 -66.53 22.46
N ALA A 721 16.19 -65.75 21.39
CA ALA A 721 17.29 -65.96 20.44
C ALA A 721 18.68 -65.85 21.10
N CYS A 722 18.84 -64.98 22.10
CA CYS A 722 20.05 -64.91 22.91
C CYS A 722 20.20 -66.13 23.85
N GLN A 723 19.11 -66.56 24.48
CA GLN A 723 19.10 -67.74 25.36
C GLN A 723 19.47 -69.03 24.61
N ASP A 724 19.06 -69.16 23.35
CA ASP A 724 19.33 -70.32 22.51
C ASP A 724 20.75 -70.32 21.88
N ASP A 725 21.46 -69.19 21.86
CA ASP A 725 22.82 -69.08 21.31
C ASP A 725 23.89 -69.05 22.43
N ALA A 726 24.80 -70.02 22.43
CA ALA A 726 25.84 -70.17 23.46
C ALA A 726 26.84 -68.99 23.53
N ARG A 727 26.99 -68.24 22.42
CA ARG A 727 27.91 -67.09 22.35
C ARG A 727 27.28 -65.78 22.83
N CYS A 728 25.95 -65.75 22.97
CA CYS A 728 25.25 -64.54 23.36
C CYS A 728 25.40 -64.26 24.86
N LYS A 729 25.71 -63.01 25.20
CA LYS A 729 25.81 -62.48 26.57
C LYS A 729 24.85 -61.33 26.85
N ALA A 730 24.46 -60.60 25.80
CA ALA A 730 23.45 -59.56 25.85
C ALA A 730 22.78 -59.40 24.49
N TRP A 731 21.68 -58.67 24.44
CA TRP A 731 20.94 -58.42 23.21
C TRP A 731 20.31 -57.02 23.24
N THR A 732 20.10 -56.43 22.06
CA THR A 732 19.28 -55.22 21.87
C THR A 732 18.20 -55.55 20.85
N TYR A 733 16.96 -55.40 21.24
CA TYR A 733 15.80 -55.31 20.37
C TYR A 733 15.55 -53.85 20.00
N VAL A 734 15.37 -53.56 18.72
CA VAL A 734 15.01 -52.24 18.18
C VAL A 734 13.59 -52.36 17.62
N LYS A 735 12.69 -51.51 18.12
CA LYS A 735 11.29 -51.41 17.69
C LYS A 735 11.20 -51.11 16.18
N PRO A 736 10.10 -51.51 15.50
CA PRO A 736 9.87 -51.15 14.11
C PRO A 736 9.69 -49.63 13.95
N ASN A 737 9.80 -49.15 12.71
CA ASN A 737 9.64 -47.73 12.33
C ASN A 737 10.65 -46.80 13.00
N THR A 738 11.87 -47.30 13.21
CA THR A 738 13.02 -46.52 13.66
C THR A 738 13.96 -46.24 12.50
N LEU A 739 15.10 -45.58 12.77
CA LEU A 739 16.16 -45.38 11.78
C LEU A 739 16.74 -46.69 11.23
N GLN A 740 16.46 -47.85 11.85
CA GLN A 740 16.86 -49.18 11.36
C GLN A 740 15.80 -49.86 10.48
N GLY A 741 14.75 -49.14 10.06
CA GLY A 741 13.75 -49.58 9.09
C GLY A 741 12.37 -49.86 9.69
N SER A 742 11.43 -50.26 8.83
CA SER A 742 10.03 -50.51 9.17
C SER A 742 9.79 -51.84 9.92
N ARG A 743 10.81 -52.70 10.00
CA ARG A 743 10.74 -54.00 10.70
C ARG A 743 11.51 -53.93 12.03
N PRO A 744 11.12 -54.74 13.02
CA PRO A 744 11.91 -54.87 14.24
C PRO A 744 13.27 -55.50 13.94
N ASN A 745 14.29 -55.11 14.70
CA ASN A 745 15.64 -55.64 14.57
C ASN A 745 16.12 -56.19 15.92
N CYS A 746 16.83 -57.31 15.90
CA CYS A 746 17.43 -57.92 17.08
C CYS A 746 18.93 -58.11 16.86
N TRP A 747 19.74 -57.61 17.79
CA TRP A 747 21.19 -57.65 17.74
C TRP A 747 21.74 -58.41 18.94
N LEU A 748 22.26 -59.62 18.71
CA LEU A 748 22.88 -60.45 19.74
C LEU A 748 24.35 -60.11 19.91
N LYS A 749 24.84 -60.09 21.15
CA LYS A 749 26.16 -59.56 21.52
C LYS A 749 27.04 -60.57 22.23
N THR A 750 28.34 -60.47 21.98
CA THR A 750 29.38 -61.37 22.55
C THR A 750 29.80 -61.00 23.98
N SER A 751 29.42 -59.81 24.46
CA SER A 751 29.66 -59.33 25.83
C SER A 751 28.46 -58.50 26.29
N VAL A 752 28.52 -57.93 27.49
CA VAL A 752 27.51 -57.00 28.03
C VAL A 752 28.03 -55.55 27.92
N PRO A 753 27.72 -54.78 26.86
CA PRO A 753 28.06 -53.36 26.77
C PRO A 753 27.32 -52.54 27.83
N PRO A 754 27.81 -51.35 28.25
CA PRO A 754 27.07 -50.46 29.14
C PRO A 754 25.66 -50.15 28.63
N ALA A 755 24.68 -50.11 29.52
CA ALA A 755 23.31 -49.72 29.20
C ALA A 755 23.24 -48.21 28.93
N VAL A 756 22.56 -47.83 27.85
CA VAL A 756 22.33 -46.45 27.43
C VAL A 756 20.82 -46.25 27.27
N PRO A 757 20.22 -45.22 27.90
CA PRO A 757 18.81 -44.91 27.68
C PRO A 757 18.53 -44.66 26.19
N ASN A 758 17.60 -45.38 25.61
CA ASN A 758 17.16 -45.22 24.23
C ASN A 758 15.74 -45.78 24.02
N SER A 759 14.77 -44.89 23.80
CA SER A 759 13.35 -45.22 23.65
C SER A 759 13.03 -46.14 22.47
N CYS A 760 13.93 -46.24 21.49
CA CYS A 760 13.79 -47.17 20.36
C CYS A 760 13.83 -48.63 20.78
N CYS A 761 14.39 -48.91 21.94
CA CYS A 761 15.07 -50.16 22.14
C CYS A 761 14.70 -50.81 23.46
N VAL A 762 14.72 -52.14 23.48
CA VAL A 762 14.60 -52.94 24.68
C VAL A 762 15.83 -53.85 24.70
N SER A 763 16.54 -53.89 25.80
CA SER A 763 17.76 -54.71 25.91
C SER A 763 17.61 -55.77 26.98
N GLY A 764 18.57 -56.68 27.05
CA GLY A 764 18.67 -57.62 28.17
C GLY A 764 20.03 -58.31 28.20
N THR A 765 20.32 -58.91 29.34
CA THR A 765 21.53 -59.70 29.58
C THR A 765 21.16 -61.17 29.78
N LYS A 766 22.08 -62.08 29.45
CA LYS A 766 21.92 -63.53 29.65
C LYS A 766 22.68 -64.02 30.85
#